data_AF-A0A925FUA7-F1
#
_entry.id   AF-A0A925FUA7-F1
#
_cell.length_a   1.000
_cell.length_b   1.000
_cell.length_c   1.000
_cell.angle_alpha   90.00
_cell.angle_beta   90.00
_cell.angle_gamma   90.00
#
_symmetry.space_group_name_H-M   'P 1'
#
loop_
_entity.id
_entity.type
_entity.pdbx_description
1 polymer ?
#
loop_
_entity_poly.entity_id
_entity_poly.type
_entity_poly.pdbx_seq_one_letter_code
_entity_poly.pdbx_strand_id
1 'polypeptide(L)'
;MLKRLSLSVLLGVFLACGAFAQTKLLRFPDIHGDKVVFTFGGDLWVSSSAGGAASRLTAHPGVETYAKFSADGKWIAFTGQYDGDEQVYVIPAGGGEPKQLTFYPSRGPLAPRWGYDNQVHGWTKENRVFFRSLRDSWSLPIARLYTVSPDGGPVEPLPMPEAGSGDFSPDGSKMIYSPRFRDFRPEKRYSGGQANTLYIYDIKTADALKISDSPRASRDAMWIGDTVYYNSDKDGKFNLYAYDPAGKKTTQITKNRDWDIRWASSDNQNRIIYERDGELEVFDVNSRKPAKLSISVPDDGTNRRKRQVSVANLISSYALSPKGERAVFAARGDVFTAPVEKGGVRNLTRSSNANDKFPTWSPDGKSIAYISDRTGEDEVWIASQDGSTTPEQASTGSKAQRYSPLWSSDSKKLVFSDKDGKVYVLTVATKQLQQIADAPNGLVFDYEFSPKGNFVSFSMQEKNGRNSVYIWSSADNKSYRVTPAMFNANSPAWDPSGNYLYLLSDREYAPQISGAEFNYATNRTTQIYALALRKDVKHPFPFESDEAAITEEKKDASPTPTPAVADKSETIDFAGIEQRTAKVPLPADNYAGLSTNKGNLMYFIQAPFYYGRAADSQSSLRIYSLKERKETTLLQPASGYSVSADGTKIIASSAGVYSVIDAAPTGDKARKTVSTAGLITEINPVEEWNQIFNESWRRYRDWFY
;
A
#
# COMPACT_ATOMS: atom_id res chain seq x y z
N MET A 1 6.42 -84.96 33.98
CA MET A 1 7.43 -84.07 34.63
C MET A 1 8.08 -83.23 33.53
N LEU A 2 7.76 -81.94 33.44
CA LEU A 2 8.64 -80.80 33.82
C LEU A 2 9.91 -80.73 32.93
N LYS A 3 10.30 -79.63 32.28
CA LYS A 3 9.99 -78.20 32.44
C LYS A 3 10.34 -77.46 31.14
N ARG A 4 9.52 -76.47 30.78
CA ARG A 4 9.66 -75.57 29.63
C ARG A 4 10.71 -74.48 29.89
N LEU A 5 11.44 -74.13 28.83
CA LEU A 5 12.29 -72.96 28.67
C LEU A 5 11.52 -71.66 28.97
N SER A 6 12.17 -70.71 29.63
CA SER A 6 11.72 -69.31 29.70
C SER A 6 12.94 -68.42 29.53
N LEU A 7 13.11 -67.90 28.33
CA LEU A 7 14.09 -66.87 27.98
C LEU A 7 13.32 -65.54 27.93
N SER A 8 13.58 -64.66 28.91
CA SER A 8 12.99 -63.32 28.97
C SER A 8 13.77 -62.38 28.06
N VAL A 9 13.18 -62.01 26.92
CA VAL A 9 13.62 -60.86 26.09
C VAL A 9 12.78 -59.66 26.51
N LEU A 10 13.40 -58.72 27.22
CA LEU A 10 12.82 -57.41 27.52
C LEU A 10 13.04 -56.51 26.30
N LEU A 11 12.03 -56.36 25.46
CA LEU A 11 12.05 -55.43 24.33
C LEU A 11 11.64 -54.04 24.83
N GLY A 12 12.62 -53.17 25.07
CA GLY A 12 12.39 -51.76 25.36
C GLY A 12 11.90 -51.03 24.11
N VAL A 13 10.61 -50.69 24.06
CA VAL A 13 10.06 -49.77 23.08
C VAL A 13 10.53 -48.36 23.43
N PHE A 14 11.59 -47.90 22.77
CA PHE A 14 11.91 -46.48 22.70
C PHE A 14 10.87 -45.82 21.79
N LEU A 15 9.83 -45.23 22.40
CA LEU A 15 9.00 -44.24 21.74
C LEU A 15 9.88 -43.02 21.42
N ALA A 16 10.33 -42.94 20.17
CA ALA A 16 10.89 -41.72 19.63
C ALA A 16 9.78 -40.66 19.56
N CYS A 17 9.63 -39.86 20.61
CA CYS A 17 8.92 -38.59 20.51
C CYS A 17 9.67 -37.73 19.50
N GLY A 18 9.15 -37.64 18.27
CA GLY A 18 9.60 -36.63 17.32
C GLY A 18 9.46 -35.26 17.97
N ALA A 19 10.56 -34.57 18.16
CA ALA A 19 10.55 -33.17 18.57
C ALA A 19 9.95 -32.37 17.40
N PHE A 20 8.64 -32.11 17.45
CA PHE A 20 8.00 -31.23 16.49
C PHE A 20 8.54 -29.81 16.67
N ALA A 21 8.78 -29.10 15.58
CA ALA A 21 9.24 -27.72 15.63
C ALA A 21 8.17 -26.82 16.28
N GLN A 22 8.60 -25.95 17.19
CA GLN A 22 7.73 -24.97 17.85
C GLN A 22 7.00 -24.11 16.81
N THR A 23 5.68 -24.06 16.90
CA THR A 23 4.87 -23.16 16.07
C THR A 23 4.88 -21.74 16.65
N LYS A 24 5.02 -20.74 15.77
CA LYS A 24 4.98 -19.30 16.08
C LYS A 24 3.64 -18.70 15.65
N LEU A 25 3.39 -17.45 16.05
CA LEU A 25 2.16 -16.69 15.80
C LEU A 25 0.91 -17.40 16.37
N LEU A 26 1.04 -17.95 17.58
CA LEU A 26 -0.08 -18.47 18.38
C LEU A 26 -0.73 -17.27 19.09
N ARG A 27 -1.95 -16.88 18.70
CA ARG A 27 -2.57 -15.61 19.11
C ARG A 27 -3.84 -15.80 19.93
N PHE A 28 -4.22 -14.77 20.68
CA PHE A 28 -5.48 -14.69 21.43
C PHE A 28 -5.77 -15.92 22.34
N PRO A 29 -4.83 -16.30 23.23
CA PRO A 29 -4.96 -17.51 24.01
C PRO A 29 -5.98 -17.38 25.16
N ASP A 30 -6.49 -18.53 25.58
CA ASP A 30 -7.19 -18.72 26.86
C ASP A 30 -6.90 -20.11 27.45
N ILE A 31 -7.06 -20.26 28.77
CA ILE A 31 -6.64 -21.48 29.51
C ILE A 31 -7.72 -21.93 30.49
N HIS A 32 -7.99 -23.24 30.52
CA HIS A 32 -8.89 -23.86 31.50
C HIS A 32 -8.46 -25.30 31.77
N GLY A 33 -8.31 -25.68 33.05
CA GLY A 33 -7.87 -27.03 33.40
C GLY A 33 -6.55 -27.39 32.72
N ASP A 34 -6.52 -28.52 32.02
CA ASP A 34 -5.36 -28.98 31.25
C ASP A 34 -5.35 -28.48 29.80
N LYS A 35 -6.27 -27.60 29.38
CA LYS A 35 -6.46 -27.15 27.99
C LYS A 35 -6.08 -25.69 27.80
N VAL A 36 -5.55 -25.42 26.61
CA VAL A 36 -5.29 -24.07 26.10
C VAL A 36 -5.94 -23.95 24.73
N VAL A 37 -6.76 -22.92 24.53
CA VAL A 37 -7.31 -22.55 23.22
C VAL A 37 -6.58 -21.31 22.69
N PHE A 38 -6.36 -21.24 21.38
CA PHE A 38 -5.72 -20.11 20.71
C PHE A 38 -6.10 -20.05 19.23
N THR A 39 -5.85 -18.91 18.58
CA THR A 39 -5.98 -18.74 17.13
C THR A 39 -4.66 -19.00 16.42
N PHE A 40 -4.70 -19.78 15.35
CA PHE A 40 -3.59 -19.93 14.40
C PHE A 40 -4.14 -20.09 12.98
N GLY A 41 -3.59 -19.33 12.02
CA GLY A 41 -3.97 -19.42 10.61
C GLY A 41 -5.39 -18.91 10.29
N GLY A 42 -6.07 -18.28 11.25
CA GLY A 42 -7.47 -17.87 11.13
C GLY A 42 -8.41 -18.74 11.97
N ASP A 43 -8.00 -19.96 12.33
CA ASP A 43 -8.84 -20.94 13.02
C ASP A 43 -8.55 -21.02 14.53
N LEU A 44 -9.49 -21.56 15.31
CA LEU A 44 -9.28 -21.95 16.70
C LEU A 44 -8.64 -23.35 16.81
N TRP A 45 -7.70 -23.47 17.74
CA TRP A 45 -6.98 -24.70 18.07
C TRP A 45 -6.95 -24.92 19.56
N VAL A 46 -6.91 -26.18 19.99
CA VAL A 46 -6.70 -26.57 21.39
C VAL A 46 -5.46 -27.44 21.53
N SER A 47 -4.67 -27.20 22.57
CA SER A 47 -3.58 -28.07 23.00
C SER A 47 -3.58 -28.24 24.51
N SER A 48 -2.71 -29.11 25.03
CA SER A 48 -2.51 -29.23 26.47
C SER A 48 -1.80 -28.00 27.03
N SER A 49 -2.11 -27.63 28.27
CA SER A 49 -1.37 -26.65 29.07
C SER A 49 0.06 -27.07 29.39
N ALA A 50 0.46 -28.30 29.08
CA ALA A 50 1.85 -28.76 29.11
C ALA A 50 2.56 -28.61 27.74
N GLY A 51 1.86 -28.17 26.69
CA GLY A 51 2.31 -28.19 25.31
C GLY A 51 2.00 -29.51 24.59
N GLY A 52 2.55 -29.68 23.38
CA GLY A 52 2.36 -30.83 22.53
C GLY A 52 1.71 -30.49 21.19
N ALA A 53 1.12 -31.50 20.55
CA ALA A 53 0.35 -31.30 19.33
C ALA A 53 -0.97 -30.56 19.63
N ALA A 54 -1.39 -29.70 18.72
CA ALA A 54 -2.70 -29.04 18.78
C ALA A 54 -3.71 -29.73 17.86
N SER A 55 -4.98 -29.68 18.26
CA SER A 55 -6.14 -30.13 17.49
C SER A 55 -6.95 -28.93 17.03
N ARG A 56 -7.32 -28.89 15.74
CA ARG A 56 -8.14 -27.82 15.16
C ARG A 56 -9.59 -27.97 15.63
N LEU A 57 -10.21 -26.86 16.05
CA LEU A 57 -11.63 -26.81 16.45
C LEU A 57 -12.54 -26.23 15.37
N THR A 58 -12.05 -25.25 14.62
CA THR A 58 -12.82 -24.55 13.56
C THR A 58 -12.08 -24.63 12.23
N ALA A 59 -12.80 -24.56 11.11
CA ALA A 59 -12.22 -24.47 9.78
C ALA A 59 -13.16 -23.68 8.87
N HIS A 60 -12.79 -22.43 8.57
CA HIS A 60 -13.59 -21.55 7.71
C HIS A 60 -12.69 -20.57 6.93
N PRO A 61 -13.12 -20.05 5.76
CA PRO A 61 -12.37 -18.99 5.08
C PRO A 61 -12.28 -17.66 5.84
N GLY A 62 -13.16 -17.45 6.82
CA GLY A 62 -13.14 -16.29 7.74
C GLY A 62 -12.08 -16.41 8.83
N VAL A 63 -12.20 -15.58 9.87
CA VAL A 63 -11.34 -15.71 11.07
C VAL A 63 -12.16 -15.94 12.34
N GLU A 64 -11.62 -16.78 13.22
CA GLU A 64 -12.11 -17.05 14.55
C GLU A 64 -11.06 -16.66 15.60
N THR A 65 -11.44 -15.74 16.49
CA THR A 65 -10.53 -15.08 17.42
C THR A 65 -11.16 -14.89 18.80
N TYR A 66 -10.33 -14.60 19.80
CA TYR A 66 -10.79 -14.26 21.16
C TYR A 66 -11.64 -15.34 21.84
N ALA A 67 -11.22 -16.60 21.67
CA ALA A 67 -11.83 -17.72 22.37
C ALA A 67 -11.72 -17.58 23.89
N LYS A 68 -12.82 -17.91 24.61
CA LYS A 68 -12.93 -17.90 26.07
C LYS A 68 -13.65 -19.15 26.55
N PHE A 69 -13.04 -19.92 27.44
CA PHE A 69 -13.68 -21.08 28.08
C PHE A 69 -14.78 -20.66 29.05
N SER A 70 -15.87 -21.41 29.07
CA SER A 70 -16.87 -21.33 30.15
C SER A 70 -16.25 -21.77 31.47
N ALA A 71 -16.86 -21.37 32.60
CA ALA A 71 -16.36 -21.71 33.93
C ALA A 71 -16.25 -23.23 34.17
N ASP A 72 -17.14 -24.02 33.55
CA ASP A 72 -17.12 -25.49 33.60
C ASP A 72 -16.23 -26.14 32.53
N GLY A 73 -15.61 -25.36 31.65
CA GLY A 73 -14.71 -25.81 30.59
C GLY A 73 -15.40 -26.59 29.45
N LYS A 74 -16.74 -26.62 29.41
CA LYS A 74 -17.49 -27.37 28.39
C LYS A 74 -17.72 -26.60 27.10
N TRP A 75 -17.72 -25.27 27.16
CA TRP A 75 -17.99 -24.39 26.02
C TRP A 75 -16.84 -23.42 25.79
N ILE A 76 -16.70 -23.00 24.54
CA ILE A 76 -15.82 -21.91 24.12
C ILE A 76 -16.68 -20.87 23.42
N ALA A 77 -16.69 -19.64 23.93
CA ALA A 77 -17.25 -18.48 23.24
C ALA A 77 -16.15 -17.77 22.46
N PHE A 78 -16.45 -17.26 21.27
CA PHE A 78 -15.44 -16.60 20.42
C PHE A 78 -16.08 -15.63 19.42
N THR A 79 -15.26 -14.80 18.79
CA THR A 79 -15.65 -13.92 17.69
C THR A 79 -15.31 -14.59 16.37
N GLY A 80 -16.29 -14.83 15.50
CA GLY A 80 -16.15 -15.56 14.24
C GLY A 80 -16.74 -14.81 13.04
N GLN A 81 -16.30 -15.19 11.83
CA GLN A 81 -16.77 -14.63 10.56
C GLN A 81 -17.36 -15.70 9.63
N TYR A 82 -18.24 -16.57 10.16
CA TYR A 82 -18.86 -17.63 9.36
C TYR A 82 -19.80 -17.07 8.28
N ASP A 83 -20.63 -16.10 8.65
CA ASP A 83 -21.76 -15.66 7.81
C ASP A 83 -21.57 -14.25 7.20
N GLY A 84 -20.30 -13.84 7.02
CA GLY A 84 -19.91 -12.64 6.26
C GLY A 84 -19.49 -11.43 7.10
N ASP A 85 -19.81 -11.39 8.40
CA ASP A 85 -19.38 -10.32 9.31
C ASP A 85 -19.01 -10.87 10.72
N GLU A 86 -18.50 -10.01 11.61
CA GLU A 86 -17.97 -10.44 12.91
C GLU A 86 -19.10 -10.65 13.92
N GLN A 87 -19.31 -11.88 14.39
CA GLN A 87 -20.36 -12.23 15.35
C GLN A 87 -19.83 -13.07 16.52
N VAL A 88 -20.60 -13.11 17.61
CA VAL A 88 -20.32 -13.98 18.76
C VAL A 88 -20.86 -15.38 18.47
N TYR A 89 -20.02 -16.39 18.66
CA TYR A 89 -20.37 -17.80 18.53
C TYR A 89 -20.00 -18.55 19.81
N VAL A 90 -20.63 -19.71 20.01
CA VAL A 90 -20.22 -20.73 20.98
C VAL A 90 -20.02 -22.09 20.30
N ILE A 91 -19.07 -22.88 20.79
CA ILE A 91 -18.79 -24.24 20.33
C ILE A 91 -18.47 -25.13 21.54
N PRO A 92 -18.80 -26.44 21.52
CA PRO A 92 -18.31 -27.36 22.54
C PRO A 92 -16.78 -27.37 22.59
N ALA A 93 -16.19 -27.42 23.78
CA ALA A 93 -14.74 -27.38 23.97
C ALA A 93 -13.99 -28.61 23.39
N GLY A 94 -14.72 -29.67 23.01
CA GLY A 94 -14.21 -30.82 22.28
C GLY A 94 -14.31 -30.72 20.75
N GLY A 95 -14.85 -29.62 20.23
CA GLY A 95 -15.21 -29.46 18.81
C GLY A 95 -16.67 -29.81 18.54
N GLY A 96 -17.17 -29.38 17.38
CA GLY A 96 -18.56 -29.56 16.97
C GLY A 96 -19.04 -28.41 16.08
N GLU A 97 -20.36 -28.29 15.95
CA GLU A 97 -20.98 -27.19 15.19
C GLU A 97 -20.97 -25.89 16.01
N PRO A 98 -20.40 -24.79 15.48
CA PRO A 98 -20.52 -23.46 16.08
C PRO A 98 -21.96 -22.94 16.02
N LYS A 99 -22.43 -22.33 17.12
CA LYS A 99 -23.74 -21.66 17.21
C LYS A 99 -23.57 -20.16 17.33
N GLN A 100 -24.15 -19.42 16.40
CA GLN A 100 -24.20 -17.95 16.41
C GLN A 100 -25.13 -17.43 17.51
N LEU A 101 -24.69 -16.40 18.25
CA LEU A 101 -25.43 -15.76 19.34
C LEU A 101 -25.86 -14.33 19.04
N THR A 102 -25.16 -13.65 18.11
CA THR A 102 -25.45 -12.26 17.75
C THR A 102 -25.74 -12.12 16.27
N PHE A 103 -26.66 -11.21 15.92
CA PHE A 103 -27.14 -11.03 14.54
C PHE A 103 -27.23 -9.54 14.16
N TYR A 104 -26.55 -8.68 14.92
CA TYR A 104 -26.52 -7.26 14.61
C TYR A 104 -25.41 -7.02 13.58
N PRO A 105 -25.67 -6.31 12.47
CA PRO A 105 -24.64 -6.02 11.48
C PRO A 105 -23.42 -5.38 12.12
N SER A 106 -22.28 -6.06 12.04
CA SER A 106 -21.04 -5.50 12.56
C SER A 106 -20.67 -4.25 11.77
N ARG A 107 -19.94 -3.31 12.39
CA ARG A 107 -19.36 -2.18 11.64
C ARG A 107 -18.22 -2.58 10.70
N GLY A 108 -17.82 -3.85 10.73
CA GLY A 108 -16.65 -4.39 10.04
C GLY A 108 -16.90 -4.84 8.59
N PRO A 109 -15.85 -5.35 7.90
CA PRO A 109 -14.50 -5.55 8.43
C PRO A 109 -13.79 -4.22 8.70
N LEU A 110 -13.30 -4.04 9.93
CA LEU A 110 -12.60 -2.81 10.30
C LEU A 110 -11.14 -2.86 9.80
N ALA A 111 -10.56 -1.70 9.49
CA ALA A 111 -9.12 -1.64 9.24
C ALA A 111 -8.37 -2.21 10.47
N PRO A 112 -7.30 -3.01 10.30
CA PRO A 112 -6.70 -3.81 11.39
C PRO A 112 -6.39 -3.03 12.67
N ARG A 113 -6.04 -1.74 12.56
CA ARG A 113 -5.79 -0.85 13.70
C ARG A 113 -6.96 -0.72 14.69
N TRP A 114 -8.19 -0.99 14.26
CA TRP A 114 -9.40 -0.89 15.06
C TRP A 114 -9.81 -2.21 15.71
N GLY A 115 -9.19 -3.33 15.32
CA GLY A 115 -9.55 -4.63 15.85
C GLY A 115 -10.89 -5.15 15.30
N TYR A 116 -11.62 -5.84 16.16
CA TYR A 116 -12.85 -6.56 15.81
C TYR A 116 -14.04 -5.97 16.58
N ASP A 117 -15.18 -5.89 15.91
CA ASP A 117 -16.49 -5.73 16.50
C ASP A 117 -16.96 -7.08 17.08
N ASN A 118 -17.98 -7.04 17.95
CA ASN A 118 -18.48 -8.21 18.68
C ASN A 118 -17.35 -9.06 19.33
N GLN A 119 -16.31 -8.39 19.86
CA GLN A 119 -15.13 -9.04 20.45
C GLN A 119 -15.47 -9.71 21.78
N VAL A 120 -15.35 -11.04 21.87
CA VAL A 120 -15.60 -11.79 23.10
C VAL A 120 -14.55 -11.48 24.17
N HIS A 121 -15.01 -11.26 25.40
CA HIS A 121 -14.13 -10.98 26.55
C HIS A 121 -14.21 -12.05 27.64
N GLY A 122 -15.35 -12.76 27.80
CA GLY A 122 -15.44 -13.85 28.76
C GLY A 122 -16.87 -14.29 29.05
N TRP A 123 -17.05 -14.85 30.24
CA TRP A 123 -18.33 -15.35 30.74
C TRP A 123 -18.68 -14.70 32.08
N THR A 124 -19.97 -14.47 32.33
CA THR A 124 -20.47 -14.08 33.65
C THR A 124 -20.64 -15.29 34.55
N LYS A 125 -20.80 -15.06 35.86
CA LYS A 125 -21.07 -16.11 36.85
C LYS A 125 -22.37 -16.87 36.56
N GLU A 126 -23.33 -16.20 35.94
CA GLU A 126 -24.63 -16.73 35.49
C GLU A 126 -24.54 -17.44 34.13
N ASN A 127 -23.33 -17.76 33.66
CA ASN A 127 -23.06 -18.47 32.41
C ASN A 127 -23.56 -17.73 31.15
N ARG A 128 -23.49 -16.39 31.13
CA ARG A 128 -23.71 -15.58 29.91
C ARG A 128 -22.38 -15.20 29.29
N VAL A 129 -22.32 -15.13 27.96
CA VAL A 129 -21.15 -14.61 27.25
C VAL A 129 -21.18 -13.10 27.30
N PHE A 130 -20.06 -12.45 27.61
CA PHE A 130 -19.92 -11.00 27.48
C PHE A 130 -18.85 -10.58 26.47
N PHE A 131 -19.16 -9.52 25.72
CA PHE A 131 -18.43 -9.11 24.54
C PHE A 131 -18.54 -7.60 24.30
N ARG A 132 -17.58 -7.03 23.56
CA ARG A 132 -17.59 -5.62 23.13
C ARG A 132 -18.28 -5.48 21.78
N SER A 133 -19.20 -4.51 21.65
CA SER A 133 -19.84 -4.19 20.38
C SER A 133 -19.89 -2.68 20.11
N LEU A 134 -19.85 -2.32 18.83
CA LEU A 134 -19.99 -0.95 18.32
C LEU A 134 -21.43 -0.63 17.88
N ARG A 135 -22.40 -1.51 18.16
CA ARG A 135 -23.78 -1.41 17.66
C ARG A 135 -24.52 -0.11 17.98
N ASP A 136 -24.33 0.42 19.19
CA ASP A 136 -25.00 1.66 19.64
C ASP A 136 -24.13 2.91 19.43
N SER A 137 -23.01 2.75 18.73
CA SER A 137 -22.04 3.80 18.52
C SER A 137 -22.49 4.78 17.43
N TRP A 138 -22.09 6.03 17.54
CA TRP A 138 -22.12 7.02 16.46
C TRP A 138 -20.72 7.30 15.86
N SER A 139 -19.64 6.74 16.45
CA SER A 139 -18.26 6.93 15.99
C SER A 139 -17.32 5.80 16.42
N LEU A 140 -16.34 5.42 15.61
CA LEU A 140 -15.53 4.20 15.79
C LEU A 140 -14.79 3.99 17.15
N PRO A 141 -14.42 4.99 17.97
CA PRO A 141 -13.80 4.71 19.27
C PRO A 141 -14.80 4.39 20.40
N ILE A 142 -16.10 4.60 20.17
CA ILE A 142 -17.14 4.43 21.18
C ILE A 142 -17.68 3.01 21.07
N ALA A 143 -17.51 2.22 22.12
CA ALA A 143 -17.99 0.85 22.22
C ALA A 143 -18.60 0.61 23.61
N ARG A 144 -19.39 -0.44 23.74
CA ARG A 144 -19.95 -0.89 25.01
C ARG A 144 -19.80 -2.40 25.15
N LEU A 145 -19.81 -2.88 26.39
CA LEU A 145 -19.87 -4.30 26.68
C LEU A 145 -21.33 -4.75 26.81
N TYR A 146 -21.62 -5.94 26.28
CA TYR A 146 -22.94 -6.55 26.29
C TYR A 146 -22.85 -7.99 26.77
N THR A 147 -23.98 -8.57 27.14
CA THR A 147 -24.13 -9.97 27.50
C THR A 147 -25.18 -10.66 26.62
N VAL A 148 -25.00 -11.96 26.39
CA VAL A 148 -25.95 -12.81 25.66
C VAL A 148 -25.93 -14.21 26.27
N SER A 149 -27.08 -14.89 26.28
CA SER A 149 -27.14 -16.29 26.72
C SER A 149 -26.47 -17.20 25.68
N PRO A 150 -25.74 -18.26 26.09
CA PRO A 150 -25.25 -19.30 25.17
C PRO A 150 -26.39 -20.06 24.46
N ASP A 151 -27.60 -19.99 25.00
CA ASP A 151 -28.78 -20.54 24.36
C ASP A 151 -29.36 -19.63 23.27
N GLY A 152 -28.84 -18.41 23.13
CA GLY A 152 -29.35 -17.36 22.25
C GLY A 152 -30.36 -16.44 22.96
N GLY A 153 -30.96 -15.51 22.21
CA GLY A 153 -31.94 -14.55 22.74
C GLY A 153 -31.41 -13.11 22.77
N PRO A 154 -32.07 -12.21 23.53
CA PRO A 154 -31.73 -10.79 23.50
C PRO A 154 -30.34 -10.51 24.07
N VAL A 155 -29.68 -9.55 23.44
CA VAL A 155 -28.40 -8.99 23.89
C VAL A 155 -28.69 -7.85 24.86
N GLU A 156 -28.04 -7.85 26.03
CA GLU A 156 -28.23 -6.84 27.08
C GLU A 156 -26.96 -6.03 27.33
N PRO A 157 -27.03 -4.69 27.36
CA PRO A 157 -25.87 -3.85 27.61
C PRO A 157 -25.47 -3.86 29.10
N LEU A 158 -24.16 -3.86 29.37
CA LEU A 158 -23.61 -3.63 30.71
C LEU A 158 -23.69 -2.14 31.09
N PRO A 159 -23.76 -1.78 32.40
CA PRO A 159 -24.13 -0.43 32.85
C PRO A 159 -23.15 0.68 32.47
N MET A 160 -21.89 0.38 32.17
CA MET A 160 -20.94 1.41 31.71
C MET A 160 -21.35 1.92 30.32
N PRO A 161 -21.51 3.23 30.11
CA PRO A 161 -21.94 3.78 28.82
C PRO A 161 -20.87 3.57 27.72
N GLU A 162 -19.59 3.62 28.10
CA GLU A 162 -18.46 3.30 27.23
C GLU A 162 -17.56 2.26 27.91
N ALA A 163 -17.25 1.18 27.21
CA ALA A 163 -16.35 0.13 27.68
C ALA A 163 -15.66 -0.56 26.51
N GLY A 164 -14.35 -0.39 26.43
CA GLY A 164 -13.48 -1.00 25.43
C GLY A 164 -12.95 -2.39 25.80
N SER A 165 -12.98 -2.73 27.09
CA SER A 165 -12.61 -4.04 27.62
C SER A 165 -13.07 -4.14 29.07
N GLY A 166 -13.21 -5.36 29.60
CA GLY A 166 -13.26 -5.55 31.05
C GLY A 166 -13.33 -7.01 31.48
N ASP A 167 -13.35 -7.22 32.80
CA ASP A 167 -13.48 -8.51 33.46
C ASP A 167 -14.19 -8.37 34.81
N PHE A 168 -15.01 -9.36 35.17
CA PHE A 168 -15.81 -9.31 36.40
C PHE A 168 -14.99 -9.70 37.64
N SER A 169 -15.30 -9.10 38.79
CA SER A 169 -14.84 -9.63 40.07
C SER A 169 -15.43 -11.03 40.31
N PRO A 170 -14.81 -11.88 41.14
CA PRO A 170 -15.28 -13.26 41.35
C PRO A 170 -16.73 -13.36 41.87
N ASP A 171 -17.18 -12.35 42.60
CA ASP A 171 -18.55 -12.25 43.12
C ASP A 171 -19.54 -11.62 42.12
N GLY A 172 -19.06 -11.10 40.99
CA GLY A 172 -19.84 -10.38 39.97
C GLY A 172 -20.32 -9.00 40.39
N SER A 173 -19.88 -8.46 41.54
CA SER A 173 -20.35 -7.15 42.05
C SER A 173 -19.63 -5.95 41.40
N LYS A 174 -18.44 -6.17 40.87
CA LYS A 174 -17.57 -5.15 40.26
C LYS A 174 -17.04 -5.63 38.91
N MET A 175 -16.54 -4.67 38.14
CA MET A 175 -15.83 -4.93 36.89
C MET A 175 -14.54 -4.12 36.85
N ILE A 176 -13.41 -4.75 36.52
CA ILE A 176 -12.23 -4.00 36.07
C ILE A 176 -12.41 -3.72 34.58
N TYR A 177 -12.38 -2.45 34.18
CA TYR A 177 -12.68 -2.08 32.79
C TYR A 177 -11.82 -0.90 32.30
N SER A 178 -11.75 -0.75 30.98
CA SER A 178 -11.22 0.45 30.34
C SER A 178 -12.33 1.08 29.50
N PRO A 179 -12.64 2.38 29.67
CA PRO A 179 -13.60 3.07 28.81
C PRO A 179 -13.19 3.02 27.33
N ARG A 180 -11.89 3.02 27.05
CA ARG A 180 -11.32 3.07 25.69
C ARG A 180 -10.67 1.73 25.31
N PHE A 181 -10.63 1.44 24.00
CA PHE A 181 -9.85 0.33 23.44
C PHE A 181 -8.89 0.82 22.37
N ARG A 182 -7.67 0.29 22.36
CA ARG A 182 -6.59 0.62 21.40
C ARG A 182 -5.75 -0.61 21.09
N ASP A 183 -6.39 -1.77 21.10
CA ASP A 183 -5.72 -3.04 21.30
C ASP A 183 -4.78 -3.43 20.14
N PHE A 184 -5.03 -2.84 18.98
CA PHE A 184 -4.35 -3.10 17.71
C PHE A 184 -3.59 -1.89 17.16
N ARG A 185 -3.42 -0.85 17.98
CA ARG A 185 -2.76 0.36 17.57
C ARG A 185 -1.25 0.14 17.42
N PRO A 186 -0.64 0.58 16.30
CA PRO A 186 0.80 0.38 16.07
C PRO A 186 1.66 1.33 16.91
N GLU A 187 1.06 2.38 17.51
CA GLU A 187 1.77 3.38 18.30
C GLU A 187 2.18 2.83 19.68
N LYS A 188 3.37 2.24 19.77
CA LYS A 188 3.93 1.75 21.04
C LYS A 188 4.25 2.90 21.99
N ARG A 189 4.12 2.69 23.31
CA ARG A 189 4.40 3.68 24.37
C ARG A 189 3.53 4.94 24.26
N TYR A 190 2.35 4.79 23.68
CA TYR A 190 1.41 5.88 23.51
C TYR A 190 1.02 6.47 24.87
N SER A 191 1.22 7.78 25.01
CA SER A 191 0.91 8.55 26.23
C SER A 191 -0.09 9.69 25.96
N GLY A 192 -0.72 9.68 24.78
CA GLY A 192 -1.75 10.68 24.44
C GLY A 192 -3.07 10.37 25.15
N GLY A 193 -4.02 11.29 25.06
CA GLY A 193 -5.26 11.23 25.85
C GLY A 193 -6.08 9.95 25.67
N GLN A 194 -5.89 9.19 24.59
CA GLN A 194 -6.59 7.94 24.26
C GLN A 194 -5.96 6.66 24.85
N ALA A 195 -4.91 6.75 25.67
CA ALA A 195 -4.27 5.57 26.26
C ALA A 195 -5.28 4.79 27.11
N ASN A 196 -5.24 3.45 27.02
CA ASN A 196 -6.09 2.59 27.85
C ASN A 196 -5.80 2.89 29.32
N THR A 197 -6.86 3.15 30.09
CA THR A 197 -6.80 3.46 31.52
C THR A 197 -7.80 2.54 32.20
N LEU A 198 -7.37 1.89 33.27
CA LEU A 198 -8.17 0.91 33.99
C LEU A 198 -8.86 1.52 35.21
N TYR A 199 -10.11 1.12 35.41
CA TYR A 199 -10.97 1.49 36.52
C TYR A 199 -11.65 0.24 37.11
N ILE A 200 -11.75 0.16 38.42
CA ILE A 200 -12.68 -0.76 39.08
C ILE A 200 -14.02 -0.04 39.19
N TYR A 201 -15.05 -0.58 38.54
CA TYR A 201 -16.42 -0.09 38.52
C TYR A 201 -17.31 -0.95 39.40
N ASP A 202 -18.05 -0.35 40.32
CA ASP A 202 -19.05 -1.03 41.11
C ASP A 202 -20.40 -1.02 40.39
N ILE A 203 -20.93 -2.21 40.10
CA ILE A 203 -22.08 -2.38 39.20
C ILE A 203 -23.37 -1.82 39.80
N LYS A 204 -23.48 -1.79 41.13
CA LYS A 204 -24.69 -1.32 41.82
C LYS A 204 -24.69 0.19 42.04
N THR A 205 -23.55 0.73 42.46
CA THR A 205 -23.43 2.14 42.84
C THR A 205 -22.99 3.05 41.70
N ALA A 206 -22.44 2.47 40.63
CA ALA A 206 -21.78 3.17 39.53
C ALA A 206 -20.50 3.93 39.93
N ASP A 207 -19.96 3.69 41.12
CA ASP A 207 -18.68 4.25 41.56
C ASP A 207 -17.53 3.67 40.73
N ALA A 208 -16.57 4.52 40.35
CA ALA A 208 -15.41 4.13 39.56
C ALA A 208 -14.10 4.57 40.23
N LEU A 209 -13.22 3.60 40.52
CA LEU A 209 -11.88 3.83 41.06
C LEU A 209 -10.83 3.62 39.97
N LYS A 210 -10.10 4.68 39.59
CA LYS A 210 -8.96 4.57 38.69
C LYS A 210 -7.81 3.80 39.34
N ILE A 211 -7.26 2.80 38.64
CA ILE A 211 -6.11 2.01 39.13
C ILE A 211 -4.82 2.22 38.33
N SER A 212 -4.90 2.68 37.08
CA SER A 212 -3.70 2.97 36.29
C SER A 212 -2.94 4.18 36.86
N ASP A 213 -1.64 4.00 37.10
CA ASP A 213 -0.74 4.97 37.72
C ASP A 213 0.22 5.65 36.73
N SER A 214 -0.02 5.49 35.43
CA SER A 214 0.82 6.01 34.33
C SER A 214 -0.05 6.59 33.22
N PRO A 215 0.45 7.59 32.46
CA PRO A 215 -0.21 8.06 31.25
C PRO A 215 -0.12 7.06 30.09
N ARG A 216 0.71 6.02 30.20
CA ARG A 216 0.84 4.95 29.20
C ARG A 216 -0.25 3.88 29.35
N ALA A 217 -0.39 3.04 28.33
CA ALA A 217 -1.48 2.10 28.24
C ALA A 217 -1.43 1.05 29.37
N SER A 218 -2.60 0.77 29.95
CA SER A 218 -2.87 -0.37 30.83
C SER A 218 -4.10 -1.11 30.30
N ARG A 219 -4.00 -2.42 30.05
CA ARG A 219 -5.03 -3.20 29.33
C ARG A 219 -4.95 -4.68 29.67
N ASP A 220 -5.84 -5.48 29.08
CA ASP A 220 -5.95 -6.93 29.27
C ASP A 220 -6.01 -7.27 30.78
N ALA A 221 -6.92 -6.62 31.50
CA ALA A 221 -7.04 -6.79 32.95
C ALA A 221 -7.92 -7.99 33.29
N MET A 222 -7.58 -8.68 34.38
CA MET A 222 -8.29 -9.86 34.88
C MET A 222 -8.29 -9.93 36.41
N TRP A 223 -9.33 -10.51 36.98
CA TRP A 223 -9.40 -10.82 38.41
C TRP A 223 -8.90 -12.23 38.71
N ILE A 224 -8.05 -12.35 39.74
CA ILE A 224 -7.64 -13.64 40.30
C ILE A 224 -7.68 -13.52 41.83
N GLY A 225 -8.67 -14.17 42.44
CA GLY A 225 -9.00 -13.94 43.84
C GLY A 225 -9.30 -12.46 44.10
N ASP A 226 -8.65 -11.87 45.10
CA ASP A 226 -8.81 -10.46 45.46
C ASP A 226 -7.85 -9.51 44.72
N THR A 227 -7.07 -10.01 43.76
CA THR A 227 -6.05 -9.23 43.05
C THR A 227 -6.42 -9.00 41.60
N VAL A 228 -6.18 -7.77 41.11
CA VAL A 228 -6.32 -7.43 39.69
C VAL A 228 -4.96 -7.55 39.01
N TYR A 229 -4.86 -8.41 38.00
CA TYR A 229 -3.68 -8.51 37.14
C TYR A 229 -3.94 -7.78 35.81
N TYR A 230 -2.93 -7.12 35.26
CA TYR A 230 -3.07 -6.40 33.99
C TYR A 230 -1.73 -6.17 33.29
N ASN A 231 -1.77 -5.91 31.98
CA ASN A 231 -0.61 -5.52 31.19
C ASN A 231 -0.44 -4.00 31.17
N SER A 232 0.79 -3.50 31.37
CA SER A 232 1.11 -2.09 31.12
C SER A 232 2.50 -1.89 30.50
N ASP A 233 2.60 -0.92 29.58
CA ASP A 233 3.87 -0.50 28.97
C ASP A 233 4.49 0.75 29.64
N LYS A 234 4.10 1.04 30.89
CA LYS A 234 4.66 2.14 31.68
C LYS A 234 6.19 2.11 31.76
N ASP A 235 6.79 0.92 31.78
CA ASP A 235 8.24 0.71 31.79
C ASP A 235 8.85 0.42 30.40
N GLY A 236 8.14 0.74 29.32
CA GLY A 236 8.63 0.71 27.94
C GLY A 236 8.20 -0.50 27.10
N LYS A 237 7.82 -1.61 27.74
CA LYS A 237 7.27 -2.84 27.14
C LYS A 237 6.10 -3.32 27.98
N PHE A 238 5.09 -3.92 27.35
CA PHE A 238 3.98 -4.50 28.09
C PHE A 238 4.47 -5.64 28.99
N ASN A 239 4.27 -5.46 30.30
CA ASN A 239 4.56 -6.42 31.35
C ASN A 239 3.35 -6.58 32.26
N LEU A 240 3.27 -7.71 32.97
CA LEU A 240 2.24 -7.96 33.96
C LEU A 240 2.50 -7.15 35.23
N TYR A 241 1.44 -6.56 35.76
CA TYR A 241 1.35 -5.90 37.06
C TYR A 241 0.19 -6.49 37.84
N ALA A 242 0.30 -6.46 39.16
CA ALA A 242 -0.74 -6.82 40.10
C ALA A 242 -1.13 -5.59 40.91
N TYR A 243 -2.42 -5.33 41.02
CA TYR A 243 -3.00 -4.29 41.86
C TYR A 243 -3.81 -4.94 42.98
N ASP A 244 -3.45 -4.62 44.22
CA ASP A 244 -4.22 -4.94 45.41
C ASP A 244 -5.25 -3.82 45.66
N PRO A 245 -6.56 -4.09 45.50
CA PRO A 245 -7.61 -3.10 45.71
C PRO A 245 -7.75 -2.64 47.16
N ALA A 246 -7.49 -3.51 48.13
CA ALA A 246 -7.62 -3.19 49.56
C ALA A 246 -6.47 -2.28 50.01
N GLY A 247 -5.24 -2.64 49.66
CA GLY A 247 -4.04 -1.87 49.98
C GLY A 247 -3.74 -0.72 49.00
N LYS A 248 -4.48 -0.62 47.89
CA LYS A 248 -4.26 0.32 46.78
C LYS A 248 -2.82 0.31 46.26
N LYS A 249 -2.23 -0.88 46.16
CA LYS A 249 -0.80 -1.05 45.86
C LYS A 249 -0.59 -1.79 44.55
N THR A 250 0.25 -1.23 43.69
CA THR A 250 0.68 -1.86 42.43
C THR A 250 2.05 -2.52 42.59
N THR A 251 2.18 -3.76 42.12
CA THR A 251 3.43 -4.52 42.08
C THR A 251 3.71 -4.98 40.64
N GLN A 252 4.92 -4.76 40.14
CA GLN A 252 5.35 -5.32 38.87
C GLN A 252 5.64 -6.81 39.01
N ILE A 253 5.08 -7.61 38.10
CA ILE A 253 5.18 -9.07 38.14
C ILE A 253 6.24 -9.59 37.16
N THR A 254 6.24 -9.09 35.93
CA THR A 254 7.25 -9.46 34.92
C THR A 254 8.13 -8.26 34.53
N LYS A 255 9.34 -8.55 34.03
CA LYS A 255 10.35 -7.53 33.65
C LYS A 255 10.96 -7.76 32.26
N ASN A 256 10.14 -8.19 31.30
CA ASN A 256 10.53 -8.48 29.93
C ASN A 256 10.98 -7.21 29.19
N ARG A 257 12.07 -7.33 28.41
CA ARG A 257 12.66 -6.23 27.62
C ARG A 257 12.68 -6.48 26.12
N ASP A 258 12.68 -7.74 25.69
CA ASP A 258 12.77 -8.10 24.28
C ASP A 258 11.43 -7.89 23.57
N TRP A 259 10.36 -8.49 24.12
CA TRP A 259 9.02 -8.51 23.52
C TRP A 259 7.93 -8.10 24.50
N ASP A 260 6.86 -7.52 23.96
CA ASP A 260 5.64 -7.18 24.71
C ASP A 260 4.89 -8.46 25.08
N ILE A 261 4.36 -8.53 26.31
CA ILE A 261 3.30 -9.48 26.67
C ILE A 261 2.00 -9.00 25.98
N ARG A 262 1.30 -9.90 25.30
CA ARG A 262 0.06 -9.57 24.58
C ARG A 262 -1.06 -10.57 24.87
N TRP A 263 -2.30 -10.07 24.83
CA TRP A 263 -3.51 -10.90 24.88
C TRP A 263 -3.55 -11.81 26.10
N ALA A 264 -3.20 -11.26 27.27
CA ALA A 264 -3.22 -12.02 28.49
C ALA A 264 -4.66 -12.46 28.84
N SER A 265 -4.81 -13.70 29.27
CA SER A 265 -6.07 -14.31 29.73
C SER A 265 -5.81 -15.21 30.93
N SER A 266 -6.85 -15.54 31.70
CA SER A 266 -6.74 -16.24 32.98
C SER A 266 -7.72 -17.39 33.08
N ASP A 267 -7.37 -18.43 33.86
CA ASP A 267 -8.33 -19.44 34.32
C ASP A 267 -9.15 -18.99 35.54
N ASN A 268 -8.96 -17.73 35.95
CA ASN A 268 -9.56 -17.07 37.11
C ASN A 268 -9.23 -17.74 38.46
N GLN A 269 -8.21 -18.61 38.50
CA GLN A 269 -7.80 -19.34 39.69
C GLN A 269 -6.37 -18.98 40.08
N ASN A 270 -5.40 -19.24 39.21
CA ASN A 270 -3.99 -19.02 39.51
C ASN A 270 -3.08 -18.93 38.28
N ARG A 271 -3.60 -19.05 37.05
CA ARG A 271 -2.76 -19.07 35.85
C ARG A 271 -3.18 -17.97 34.88
N ILE A 272 -2.16 -17.30 34.33
CA ILE A 272 -2.30 -16.30 33.27
C ILE A 272 -1.56 -16.82 32.04
N ILE A 273 -2.26 -16.99 30.93
CA ILE A 273 -1.66 -17.32 29.63
C ILE A 273 -1.54 -16.06 28.76
N TYR A 274 -0.45 -15.94 28.01
CA TYR A 274 -0.25 -14.80 27.11
C TYR A 274 0.64 -15.14 25.91
N GLU A 275 0.56 -14.30 24.86
CA GLU A 275 1.45 -14.33 23.70
C GLU A 275 2.74 -13.52 24.01
N ARG A 276 3.91 -14.10 23.71
CA ARG A 276 5.21 -13.40 23.70
C ARG A 276 6.10 -13.99 22.59
N ASP A 277 6.64 -13.14 21.73
CA ASP A 277 7.47 -13.57 20.59
C ASP A 277 6.77 -14.61 19.68
N GLY A 278 5.44 -14.49 19.53
CA GLY A 278 4.61 -15.43 18.78
C GLY A 278 4.44 -16.81 19.42
N GLU A 279 4.95 -17.05 20.62
CA GLU A 279 4.74 -18.27 21.41
C GLU A 279 3.75 -18.00 22.55
N LEU A 280 3.26 -19.07 23.18
CA LEU A 280 2.45 -18.98 24.39
C LEU A 280 3.29 -19.28 25.63
N GLU A 281 3.06 -18.49 26.69
CA GLU A 281 3.61 -18.74 28.02
C GLU A 281 2.49 -18.72 29.04
N VAL A 282 2.61 -19.58 30.07
CA VAL A 282 1.71 -19.62 31.21
C VAL A 282 2.46 -19.16 32.45
N PHE A 283 1.94 -18.16 33.13
CA PHE A 283 2.44 -17.65 34.38
C PHE A 283 1.56 -18.12 35.53
N ASP A 284 2.15 -18.82 36.49
CA ASP A 284 1.48 -19.21 37.73
C ASP A 284 1.68 -18.12 38.80
N VAL A 285 0.58 -17.57 39.32
CA VAL A 285 0.62 -16.41 40.23
C VAL A 285 1.13 -16.74 41.63
N ASN A 286 1.03 -18.01 42.04
CA ASN A 286 1.44 -18.48 43.36
C ASN A 286 2.97 -18.63 43.44
N SER A 287 3.54 -19.36 42.48
CA SER A 287 4.98 -19.60 42.35
C SER A 287 5.72 -18.44 41.68
N ARG A 288 4.99 -17.56 40.97
CA ARG A 288 5.49 -16.44 40.17
C ARG A 288 6.48 -16.85 39.09
N LYS A 289 6.26 -18.02 38.48
CA LYS A 289 7.11 -18.56 37.43
C LYS A 289 6.37 -18.63 36.09
N PRO A 290 6.93 -18.04 35.02
CA PRO A 290 6.46 -18.31 33.67
C PRO A 290 7.00 -19.64 33.16
N ALA A 291 6.18 -20.36 32.40
CA ALA A 291 6.52 -21.57 31.67
C ALA A 291 6.15 -21.42 30.19
N LYS A 292 7.12 -21.66 29.30
CA LYS A 292 6.87 -21.67 27.85
C LYS A 292 6.11 -22.93 27.45
N LEU A 293 5.14 -22.79 26.55
CA LEU A 293 4.43 -23.93 25.97
C LEU A 293 5.05 -24.32 24.64
N SER A 294 5.56 -25.55 24.58
CA SER A 294 6.06 -26.12 23.33
C SER A 294 4.89 -26.67 22.51
N ILE A 295 4.34 -25.92 21.56
CA ILE A 295 3.14 -26.30 20.80
C ILE A 295 3.47 -26.50 19.31
N SER A 296 2.99 -27.59 18.75
CA SER A 296 3.04 -27.89 17.31
C SER A 296 1.65 -27.89 16.71
N VAL A 297 1.40 -27.04 15.73
CA VAL A 297 0.14 -26.99 14.98
C VAL A 297 0.30 -27.79 13.68
N PRO A 298 -0.41 -28.92 13.50
CA PRO A 298 -0.39 -29.70 12.26
C PRO A 298 -1.27 -29.04 11.17
N ASP A 299 -0.91 -27.82 10.77
CA ASP A 299 -1.57 -27.09 9.67
C ASP A 299 -1.28 -27.73 8.31
N ASP A 300 -2.31 -27.82 7.46
CA ASP A 300 -2.24 -28.42 6.11
C ASP A 300 -1.56 -27.52 5.05
N GLY A 301 -1.10 -26.33 5.48
CA GLY A 301 -0.30 -25.41 4.70
C GLY A 301 -1.06 -24.70 3.59
N THR A 302 -2.40 -24.76 3.55
CA THR A 302 -3.21 -24.26 2.42
C THR A 302 -2.87 -22.81 2.05
N ASN A 303 -2.68 -21.93 3.04
CA ASN A 303 -2.33 -20.51 2.82
C ASN A 303 -0.88 -20.28 2.34
N ARG A 304 0.00 -21.28 2.46
CA ARG A 304 1.42 -21.23 2.04
C ARG A 304 1.66 -21.89 0.69
N ARG A 305 0.64 -22.54 0.11
CA ARG A 305 0.79 -23.22 -1.19
C ARG A 305 0.99 -22.20 -2.30
N LYS A 306 1.89 -22.55 -3.22
CA LYS A 306 2.03 -21.81 -4.47
C LYS A 306 0.72 -21.87 -5.25
N ARG A 307 0.33 -20.76 -5.86
CA ARG A 307 -0.92 -20.66 -6.62
C ARG A 307 -0.77 -19.74 -7.81
N GLN A 308 -1.43 -20.10 -8.90
CA GLN A 308 -1.59 -19.24 -10.06
C GLN A 308 -2.76 -18.28 -9.81
N VAL A 309 -2.54 -16.98 -9.95
CA VAL A 309 -3.60 -15.98 -9.82
C VAL A 309 -3.58 -15.02 -10.99
N SER A 310 -4.77 -14.57 -11.41
CA SER A 310 -4.87 -13.43 -12.31
C SER A 310 -4.49 -12.16 -11.56
N VAL A 311 -3.61 -11.36 -12.16
CA VAL A 311 -3.19 -10.05 -11.66
C VAL A 311 -3.69 -8.91 -12.55
N ALA A 312 -4.63 -9.19 -13.46
CA ALA A 312 -5.18 -8.21 -14.40
C ALA A 312 -5.78 -6.96 -13.72
N ASN A 313 -6.34 -7.12 -12.51
CA ASN A 313 -6.93 -6.03 -11.72
C ASN A 313 -5.92 -5.35 -10.77
N LEU A 314 -4.65 -5.75 -10.82
CA LEU A 314 -3.57 -5.27 -9.95
C LEU A 314 -2.45 -4.60 -10.77
N ILE A 315 -2.77 -4.11 -11.96
CA ILE A 315 -1.85 -3.33 -12.80
C ILE A 315 -1.60 -1.98 -12.13
N SER A 316 -0.33 -1.64 -11.95
CA SER A 316 0.11 -0.39 -11.32
C SER A 316 0.71 0.62 -12.31
N SER A 317 1.21 0.14 -13.45
CA SER A 317 1.79 0.99 -14.50
C SER A 317 1.87 0.23 -15.82
N TYR A 318 2.00 0.97 -16.93
CA TYR A 318 2.02 0.42 -18.28
C TYR A 318 2.71 1.36 -19.28
N ALA A 319 3.24 0.80 -20.36
CA ALA A 319 3.81 1.52 -21.49
C ALA A 319 3.65 0.71 -22.80
N LEU A 320 4.11 1.25 -23.92
CA LEU A 320 4.09 0.58 -25.24
C LEU A 320 5.47 0.18 -25.73
N SER A 321 5.50 -0.84 -26.60
CA SER A 321 6.62 -1.06 -27.50
C SER A 321 6.81 0.11 -28.47
N PRO A 322 7.98 0.26 -29.12
CA PRO A 322 8.31 1.44 -29.90
C PRO A 322 7.31 1.83 -30.99
N LYS A 323 6.60 0.85 -31.58
CA LYS A 323 5.57 1.08 -32.60
C LYS A 323 4.18 0.57 -32.17
N GLY A 324 4.00 0.26 -30.89
CA GLY A 324 2.72 -0.13 -30.30
C GLY A 324 2.21 -1.53 -30.70
N GLU A 325 3.06 -2.47 -31.05
CA GLU A 325 2.69 -3.87 -31.31
C GLU A 325 2.44 -4.66 -30.01
N ARG A 326 3.06 -4.24 -28.91
CA ARG A 326 2.90 -4.83 -27.57
C ARG A 326 2.79 -3.73 -26.52
N ALA A 327 2.14 -4.07 -25.41
CA ALA A 327 2.16 -3.28 -24.18
C ALA A 327 3.05 -3.97 -23.15
N VAL A 328 3.66 -3.19 -22.27
CA VAL A 328 4.32 -3.67 -21.05
C VAL A 328 3.51 -3.23 -19.85
N PHE A 329 3.34 -4.10 -18.85
CA PHE A 329 2.56 -3.86 -17.64
C PHE A 329 3.39 -4.24 -16.42
N ALA A 330 3.33 -3.46 -15.34
CA ALA A 330 3.63 -3.97 -14.00
C ALA A 330 2.33 -4.32 -13.29
N ALA A 331 2.20 -5.55 -12.82
CA ALA A 331 1.04 -6.02 -12.10
C ALA A 331 1.45 -6.92 -10.93
N ARG A 332 1.03 -6.56 -9.72
CA ARG A 332 1.36 -7.27 -8.46
C ARG A 332 2.85 -7.66 -8.34
N GLY A 333 3.75 -6.70 -8.57
CA GLY A 333 5.20 -6.91 -8.41
C GLY A 333 5.89 -7.66 -9.56
N ASP A 334 5.18 -7.98 -10.64
CA ASP A 334 5.75 -8.59 -11.85
C ASP A 334 5.63 -7.67 -13.08
N VAL A 335 6.61 -7.76 -13.97
CA VAL A 335 6.62 -7.13 -15.30
C VAL A 335 6.19 -8.13 -16.38
N PHE A 336 5.19 -7.74 -17.17
CA PHE A 336 4.61 -8.52 -18.26
C PHE A 336 4.69 -7.79 -19.59
N THR A 337 4.77 -8.52 -20.70
CA THR A 337 4.44 -7.99 -22.04
C THR A 337 3.22 -8.69 -22.61
N ALA A 338 2.27 -7.92 -23.17
CA ALA A 338 1.06 -8.44 -23.81
C ALA A 338 0.98 -7.95 -25.26
N PRO A 339 0.53 -8.79 -26.21
CA PRO A 339 0.32 -8.37 -27.59
C PRO A 339 -0.90 -7.48 -27.72
N VAL A 340 -0.85 -6.53 -28.66
CA VAL A 340 -2.02 -5.72 -29.03
C VAL A 340 -2.96 -6.50 -29.94
N GLU A 341 -2.44 -7.37 -30.81
CA GLU A 341 -3.26 -8.18 -31.72
C GLU A 341 -3.05 -9.69 -31.58
N LYS A 342 -1.82 -10.17 -31.79
CA LYS A 342 -1.52 -11.61 -31.90
C LYS A 342 -0.31 -12.00 -31.05
N GLY A 343 -0.39 -13.18 -30.44
CA GLY A 343 0.67 -13.78 -29.63
C GLY A 343 0.23 -14.09 -28.20
N GLY A 344 1.18 -14.55 -27.37
CA GLY A 344 0.95 -14.80 -25.95
C GLY A 344 1.42 -13.65 -25.05
N VAL A 345 0.84 -13.56 -23.85
CA VAL A 345 1.38 -12.77 -22.74
C VAL A 345 2.67 -13.44 -22.24
N ARG A 346 3.64 -12.63 -21.83
CA ARG A 346 4.90 -13.08 -21.23
C ARG A 346 5.05 -12.42 -19.87
N ASN A 347 5.29 -13.21 -18.82
CA ASN A 347 5.80 -12.70 -17.55
C ASN A 347 7.34 -12.73 -17.61
N LEU A 348 7.97 -11.55 -17.60
CA LEU A 348 9.40 -11.38 -17.78
C LEU A 348 10.21 -11.59 -16.49
N THR A 349 9.54 -11.59 -15.34
CA THR A 349 10.19 -11.45 -14.04
C THR A 349 9.87 -12.64 -13.13
N ARG A 350 8.59 -13.00 -12.99
CA ARG A 350 8.14 -14.17 -12.21
C ARG A 350 8.65 -14.11 -10.77
N SER A 351 8.58 -12.93 -10.18
CA SER A 351 9.12 -12.56 -8.89
C SER A 351 8.03 -12.63 -7.82
N SER A 352 8.12 -13.62 -6.93
CA SER A 352 7.38 -13.56 -5.64
C SER A 352 8.20 -12.89 -4.54
N ASN A 353 9.51 -12.75 -4.72
CA ASN A 353 10.44 -12.22 -3.72
C ASN A 353 10.86 -10.76 -3.99
N ALA A 354 10.23 -10.09 -4.96
CA ALA A 354 10.51 -8.71 -5.34
C ALA A 354 9.25 -7.99 -5.80
N ASN A 355 9.29 -6.66 -5.76
CA ASN A 355 8.29 -5.77 -6.33
C ASN A 355 8.87 -5.05 -7.55
N ASP A 356 8.66 -5.65 -8.72
CA ASP A 356 9.08 -5.12 -10.02
C ASP A 356 8.04 -4.11 -10.54
N LYS A 357 8.44 -2.85 -10.73
CA LYS A 357 7.55 -1.72 -10.99
C LYS A 357 8.08 -0.75 -12.06
N PHE A 358 7.18 0.06 -12.61
CA PHE A 358 7.46 1.09 -13.61
C PHE A 358 8.25 0.63 -14.86
N PRO A 359 7.76 -0.39 -15.59
CA PRO A 359 8.47 -0.89 -16.75
C PRO A 359 8.34 0.04 -17.95
N THR A 360 9.44 0.22 -18.67
CA THR A 360 9.52 1.07 -19.87
C THR A 360 10.31 0.38 -20.97
N TRP A 361 9.85 0.54 -22.21
CA TRP A 361 10.45 -0.11 -23.37
C TRP A 361 11.57 0.74 -23.95
N SER A 362 12.71 0.13 -24.30
CA SER A 362 13.76 0.80 -25.05
C SER A 362 13.27 1.20 -26.44
N PRO A 363 13.63 2.39 -26.97
CA PRO A 363 13.25 2.81 -28.31
C PRO A 363 13.66 1.86 -29.44
N ASP A 364 14.73 1.08 -29.27
CA ASP A 364 15.15 0.05 -30.22
C ASP A 364 14.32 -1.24 -30.16
N GLY A 365 13.43 -1.35 -29.18
CA GLY A 365 12.48 -2.45 -29.02
C GLY A 365 13.04 -3.70 -28.35
N LYS A 366 14.32 -3.73 -27.96
CA LYS A 366 14.98 -4.94 -27.48
C LYS A 366 14.83 -5.17 -25.97
N SER A 367 14.74 -4.11 -25.19
CA SER A 367 14.91 -4.17 -23.74
C SER A 367 13.77 -3.50 -22.99
N ILE A 368 13.52 -3.96 -21.77
CA ILE A 368 12.61 -3.35 -20.80
C ILE A 368 13.42 -2.93 -19.57
N ALA A 369 13.39 -1.65 -19.21
CA ALA A 369 13.91 -1.17 -17.93
C ALA A 369 12.78 -1.11 -16.91
N TYR A 370 13.07 -1.40 -15.63
CA TYR A 370 12.12 -1.32 -14.52
C TYR A 370 12.86 -1.12 -13.19
N ILE A 371 12.12 -0.77 -12.14
CA ILE A 371 12.65 -0.72 -10.76
C ILE A 371 12.33 -2.04 -10.07
N SER A 372 13.29 -2.61 -9.33
CA SER A 372 13.10 -3.80 -8.50
C SER A 372 13.83 -3.66 -7.18
N ASP A 373 13.20 -4.14 -6.11
CA ASP A 373 13.77 -4.23 -4.77
C ASP A 373 14.42 -5.59 -4.47
N ARG A 374 14.62 -6.45 -5.49
CA ARG A 374 15.13 -7.83 -5.32
C ARG A 374 16.49 -7.96 -4.66
N THR A 375 17.26 -6.87 -4.58
CA THR A 375 18.57 -6.82 -3.88
C THR A 375 18.47 -6.22 -2.48
N GLY A 376 17.26 -5.96 -2.01
CA GLY A 376 16.98 -5.35 -0.72
C GLY A 376 16.68 -3.84 -0.82
N GLU A 377 17.11 -3.15 -1.87
CA GLU A 377 16.82 -1.73 -2.14
C GLU A 377 16.32 -1.55 -3.58
N ASP A 378 15.63 -0.44 -3.85
CA ASP A 378 15.12 -0.10 -5.19
C ASP A 378 16.27 0.20 -6.16
N GLU A 379 16.45 -0.67 -7.15
CA GLU A 379 17.48 -0.55 -8.18
C GLU A 379 16.89 -0.61 -9.59
N VAL A 380 17.62 -0.13 -10.59
CA VAL A 380 17.23 -0.23 -12.00
C VAL A 380 17.66 -1.59 -12.53
N TRP A 381 16.73 -2.29 -13.17
CA TRP A 381 16.93 -3.58 -13.82
C TRP A 381 16.54 -3.51 -15.28
N ILE A 382 17.22 -4.31 -16.10
CA ILE A 382 16.97 -4.38 -17.54
C ILE A 382 16.78 -5.85 -17.93
N ALA A 383 15.73 -6.16 -18.67
CA ALA A 383 15.45 -7.49 -19.21
C ALA A 383 15.22 -7.43 -20.72
N SER A 384 15.46 -8.54 -21.44
CA SER A 384 15.01 -8.65 -22.82
C SER A 384 13.47 -8.60 -22.88
N GLN A 385 12.93 -7.92 -23.89
CA GLN A 385 11.47 -7.76 -24.08
C GLN A 385 10.69 -9.08 -24.23
N ASP A 386 11.37 -10.14 -24.64
CA ASP A 386 10.81 -11.47 -24.82
C ASP A 386 11.11 -12.43 -23.65
N GLY A 387 11.90 -11.99 -22.67
CA GLY A 387 12.31 -12.80 -21.52
C GLY A 387 13.36 -13.87 -21.85
N SER A 388 14.04 -13.77 -23.00
CA SER A 388 15.08 -14.73 -23.41
C SER A 388 16.38 -14.64 -22.61
N THR A 389 16.61 -13.53 -21.90
CA THR A 389 17.79 -13.30 -21.08
C THR A 389 17.43 -13.13 -19.61
N THR A 390 18.32 -13.55 -18.72
CA THR A 390 18.21 -13.21 -17.30
C THR A 390 18.25 -11.69 -17.13
N PRO A 391 17.36 -11.10 -16.33
CA PRO A 391 17.42 -9.66 -16.06
C PRO A 391 18.73 -9.24 -15.40
N GLU A 392 19.28 -8.12 -15.84
CA GLU A 392 20.54 -7.55 -15.38
C GLU A 392 20.28 -6.34 -14.47
N GLN A 393 21.01 -6.29 -13.35
CA GLN A 393 21.04 -5.10 -12.50
C GLN A 393 21.89 -4.00 -13.15
N ALA A 394 21.28 -2.85 -13.41
CA ALA A 394 21.90 -1.72 -14.10
C ALA A 394 22.38 -0.62 -13.13
N SER A 395 21.90 -0.59 -11.89
CA SER A 395 22.39 0.31 -10.85
C SER A 395 22.49 -0.36 -9.48
N THR A 396 23.30 0.23 -8.59
CA THR A 396 23.56 -0.28 -7.23
C THR A 396 23.65 0.86 -6.22
N GLY A 397 23.60 0.53 -4.92
CA GLY A 397 23.89 1.45 -3.83
C GLY A 397 22.78 2.44 -3.49
N SER A 398 21.54 2.17 -3.94
CA SER A 398 20.38 2.97 -3.56
C SER A 398 20.16 2.96 -2.04
N LYS A 399 19.64 4.08 -1.53
CA LYS A 399 19.20 4.23 -0.13
C LYS A 399 17.81 4.88 -0.05
N ALA A 400 17.12 4.91 -1.17
CA ALA A 400 15.90 5.65 -1.37
C ALA A 400 15.01 4.92 -2.37
N GLN A 401 13.70 5.00 -2.16
CA GLN A 401 12.73 4.56 -3.15
C GLN A 401 12.96 5.27 -4.49
N ARG A 402 12.93 4.52 -5.60
CA ARG A 402 13.13 5.05 -6.96
C ARG A 402 11.86 5.01 -7.80
N TYR A 403 11.80 5.91 -8.78
CA TYR A 403 10.68 6.07 -9.71
C TYR A 403 11.05 5.69 -11.15
N SER A 404 10.10 5.83 -12.06
CA SER A 404 10.12 5.27 -13.42
C SER A 404 11.40 5.58 -14.20
N PRO A 405 12.15 4.58 -14.68
CA PRO A 405 13.28 4.82 -15.59
C PRO A 405 12.81 5.08 -17.01
N LEU A 406 13.24 6.17 -17.63
CA LEU A 406 12.89 6.54 -19.02
C LEU A 406 14.12 6.52 -19.92
N TRP A 407 13.98 5.92 -21.10
CA TRP A 407 15.08 5.74 -22.05
C TRP A 407 15.41 7.00 -22.84
N SER A 408 16.69 7.19 -23.16
CA SER A 408 17.11 8.08 -24.25
C SER A 408 16.70 7.49 -25.60
N SER A 409 16.50 8.34 -26.61
CA SER A 409 16.07 7.95 -27.96
C SER A 409 17.00 6.93 -28.65
N ASP A 410 18.29 6.93 -28.30
CA ASP A 410 19.29 5.98 -28.79
C ASP A 410 19.40 4.69 -27.98
N SER A 411 18.54 4.50 -26.96
CA SER A 411 18.53 3.36 -26.04
C SER A 411 19.82 3.15 -25.23
N LYS A 412 20.68 4.17 -25.07
CA LYS A 412 21.95 4.03 -24.35
C LYS A 412 21.95 4.56 -22.92
N LYS A 413 20.97 5.38 -22.57
CA LYS A 413 20.86 6.01 -21.25
C LYS A 413 19.45 5.85 -20.69
N LEU A 414 19.35 5.91 -19.37
CA LEU A 414 18.12 5.96 -18.61
C LEU A 414 18.13 7.20 -17.71
N VAL A 415 17.00 7.89 -17.57
CA VAL A 415 16.78 8.94 -16.57
C VAL A 415 15.73 8.47 -15.56
N PHE A 416 15.96 8.73 -14.29
CA PHE A 416 15.01 8.42 -13.21
C PHE A 416 15.25 9.31 -12.00
N SER A 417 14.30 9.33 -11.08
CA SER A 417 14.43 10.03 -9.80
C SER A 417 14.26 9.12 -8.59
N ASP A 418 14.51 9.66 -7.40
CA ASP A 418 14.21 9.03 -6.12
C ASP A 418 13.29 9.89 -5.22
N LYS A 419 12.86 9.32 -4.09
CA LYS A 419 12.00 9.99 -3.10
C LYS A 419 12.61 11.28 -2.54
N ASP A 420 13.94 11.36 -2.51
CA ASP A 420 14.68 12.50 -1.96
C ASP A 420 14.76 13.67 -2.95
N GLY A 421 14.22 13.50 -4.17
CA GLY A 421 14.18 14.55 -5.19
C GLY A 421 15.44 14.60 -6.07
N LYS A 422 16.31 13.59 -5.97
CA LYS A 422 17.47 13.50 -6.85
C LYS A 422 17.06 12.94 -8.19
N VAL A 423 17.64 13.48 -9.25
CA VAL A 423 17.46 12.99 -10.63
C VAL A 423 18.79 12.45 -11.11
N TYR A 424 18.76 11.27 -11.72
CA TYR A 424 19.93 10.55 -12.18
C TYR A 424 19.84 10.24 -13.67
N VAL A 425 21.01 10.24 -14.32
CA VAL A 425 21.23 9.66 -15.64
C VAL A 425 22.14 8.46 -15.49
N LEU A 426 21.69 7.30 -15.96
CA LEU A 426 22.43 6.04 -15.99
C LEU A 426 22.86 5.73 -17.41
N THR A 427 24.15 5.52 -17.64
CA THR A 427 24.67 4.99 -18.90
C THR A 427 24.62 3.47 -18.86
N VAL A 428 23.84 2.85 -19.75
CA VAL A 428 23.51 1.42 -19.69
C VAL A 428 24.74 0.54 -19.88
N ALA A 429 25.57 0.82 -20.89
CA ALA A 429 26.71 -0.01 -21.23
C ALA A 429 27.80 -0.04 -20.14
N THR A 430 27.99 1.07 -19.42
CA THR A 430 29.05 1.21 -18.40
C THR A 430 28.51 1.11 -16.98
N LYS A 431 27.19 1.12 -16.80
CA LYS A 431 26.49 1.25 -15.51
C LYS A 431 26.88 2.50 -14.72
N GLN A 432 27.41 3.51 -15.39
CA GLN A 432 27.79 4.77 -14.75
C GLN A 432 26.53 5.55 -14.39
N LEU A 433 26.37 5.83 -13.10
CA LEU A 433 25.26 6.61 -12.56
C LEU A 433 25.72 8.05 -12.24
N GLN A 434 25.04 9.03 -12.81
CA GLN A 434 25.32 10.45 -12.63
C GLN A 434 24.11 11.16 -12.04
N GLN A 435 24.27 11.82 -10.89
CA GLN A 435 23.25 12.73 -10.37
C GLN A 435 23.30 14.05 -11.14
N ILE A 436 22.16 14.49 -11.66
CA ILE A 436 22.03 15.71 -12.49
C ILE A 436 21.22 16.82 -11.81
N ALA A 437 20.46 16.48 -10.77
CA ALA A 437 19.68 17.42 -9.96
C ALA A 437 19.48 16.90 -8.53
N ASP A 438 19.16 17.82 -7.62
CA ASP A 438 18.81 17.57 -6.22
C ASP A 438 17.72 18.59 -5.83
N ALA A 439 16.46 18.15 -5.85
CA ALA A 439 15.31 19.03 -5.62
C ALA A 439 15.09 19.23 -4.10
N PRO A 440 15.03 20.48 -3.61
CA PRO A 440 15.08 20.77 -2.17
C PRO A 440 13.87 20.27 -1.37
N ASN A 441 12.73 20.01 -2.03
CA ASN A 441 11.49 19.59 -1.38
C ASN A 441 11.09 18.16 -1.77
N GLY A 442 12.03 17.36 -2.26
CA GLY A 442 11.83 15.97 -2.68
C GLY A 442 11.05 15.82 -3.99
N LEU A 443 10.84 14.57 -4.40
CA LEU A 443 9.95 14.11 -5.48
C LEU A 443 9.97 14.91 -6.80
N VAL A 444 10.63 14.34 -7.80
CA VAL A 444 10.56 14.80 -9.21
C VAL A 444 9.95 13.70 -10.05
N PHE A 445 8.88 13.96 -10.80
CA PHE A 445 8.18 12.92 -11.57
C PHE A 445 8.10 13.17 -13.09
N ASP A 446 8.37 14.40 -13.54
CA ASP A 446 8.14 14.86 -14.90
C ASP A 446 9.44 15.11 -15.67
N TYR A 447 10.30 14.08 -15.74
CA TYR A 447 11.57 14.14 -16.43
C TYR A 447 11.54 13.46 -17.80
N GLU A 448 12.28 13.97 -18.78
CA GLU A 448 12.37 13.37 -20.13
C GLU A 448 13.68 13.77 -20.83
N PHE A 449 14.26 12.86 -21.62
CA PHE A 449 15.35 13.20 -22.52
C PHE A 449 14.88 14.06 -23.70
N SER A 450 15.76 14.94 -24.19
CA SER A 450 15.57 15.59 -25.47
C SER A 450 15.64 14.58 -26.64
N PRO A 451 15.12 14.92 -27.84
CA PRO A 451 15.08 14.01 -28.99
C PRO A 451 16.42 13.39 -29.38
N LYS A 452 17.55 14.10 -29.17
CA LYS A 452 18.90 13.55 -29.41
C LYS A 452 19.61 13.04 -28.15
N GLY A 453 18.97 13.08 -26.99
CA GLY A 453 19.49 12.56 -25.72
C GLY A 453 20.61 13.39 -25.08
N ASN A 454 20.83 14.62 -25.55
CA ASN A 454 21.88 15.51 -25.05
C ASN A 454 21.42 16.36 -23.85
N PHE A 455 20.11 16.48 -23.63
CA PHE A 455 19.51 17.23 -22.53
C PHE A 455 18.48 16.38 -21.79
N VAL A 456 18.17 16.78 -20.55
CA VAL A 456 17.07 16.23 -19.76
C VAL A 456 16.25 17.40 -19.19
N SER A 457 14.95 17.46 -19.49
CA SER A 457 14.03 18.40 -18.87
C SER A 457 13.39 17.80 -17.62
N PHE A 458 13.08 18.61 -16.62
CA PHE A 458 12.35 18.21 -15.39
C PHE A 458 11.83 19.44 -14.65
N SER A 459 10.88 19.29 -13.72
CA SER A 459 10.46 20.38 -12.84
C SER A 459 11.03 20.27 -11.41
N MET A 460 11.29 21.41 -10.78
CA MET A 460 11.69 21.49 -9.37
C MET A 460 10.98 22.64 -8.67
N GLN A 461 10.69 22.45 -7.38
CA GLN A 461 10.08 23.50 -6.57
C GLN A 461 11.10 24.58 -6.20
N GLU A 462 10.72 25.83 -6.44
CA GLU A 462 11.46 27.02 -6.03
C GLU A 462 11.18 27.35 -4.56
N LYS A 463 11.98 28.26 -3.97
CA LYS A 463 11.83 28.69 -2.57
C LYS A 463 10.46 29.28 -2.22
N ASN A 464 9.71 29.75 -3.23
CA ASN A 464 8.37 30.30 -3.05
C ASN A 464 7.25 29.24 -3.14
N GLY A 465 7.60 27.96 -3.25
CA GLY A 465 6.67 26.85 -3.35
C GLY A 465 6.11 26.57 -4.75
N ARG A 466 6.49 27.35 -5.78
CA ARG A 466 6.07 27.11 -7.17
C ARG A 466 7.09 26.25 -7.91
N ASN A 467 6.64 25.39 -8.82
CA ASN A 467 7.56 24.63 -9.66
C ASN A 467 8.06 25.49 -10.83
N SER A 468 9.32 25.31 -11.20
CA SER A 468 9.90 25.80 -12.45
C SER A 468 10.45 24.62 -13.25
N VAL A 469 10.43 24.76 -14.58
CA VAL A 469 11.06 23.78 -15.48
C VAL A 469 12.54 24.09 -15.61
N TYR A 470 13.34 23.04 -15.53
CA TYR A 470 14.78 23.02 -15.72
C TYR A 470 15.15 22.15 -16.92
N ILE A 471 16.29 22.45 -17.52
CA ILE A 471 16.95 21.61 -18.54
C ILE A 471 18.40 21.38 -18.10
N TRP A 472 18.76 20.12 -17.86
CA TRP A 472 20.14 19.70 -17.70
C TRP A 472 20.81 19.49 -19.06
N SER A 473 22.04 19.97 -19.22
CA SER A 473 22.87 19.73 -20.41
C SER A 473 24.01 18.75 -20.10
N SER A 474 24.13 17.72 -20.93
CA SER A 474 25.24 16.76 -20.82
C SER A 474 26.60 17.33 -21.23
N ALA A 475 26.63 18.42 -21.99
CA ALA A 475 27.87 19.01 -22.50
C ALA A 475 28.67 19.73 -21.41
N ASP A 476 27.99 20.42 -20.49
CA ASP A 476 28.60 21.17 -19.39
C ASP A 476 28.22 20.64 -17.99
N ASN A 477 27.40 19.59 -17.95
CA ASN A 477 26.86 18.99 -16.74
C ASN A 477 26.14 20.02 -15.82
N LYS A 478 25.34 20.91 -16.42
CA LYS A 478 24.62 21.96 -15.68
C LYS A 478 23.13 21.95 -15.96
N SER A 479 22.35 22.22 -14.91
CA SER A 479 20.90 22.42 -14.96
C SER A 479 20.56 23.91 -15.04
N TYR A 480 19.74 24.27 -16.02
CA TYR A 480 19.32 25.64 -16.31
C TYR A 480 17.83 25.79 -16.07
N ARG A 481 17.41 26.78 -15.26
CA ARG A 481 16.00 27.14 -15.16
C ARG A 481 15.57 27.80 -16.47
N VAL A 482 14.46 27.36 -17.05
CA VAL A 482 13.97 27.84 -18.35
C VAL A 482 12.58 28.49 -18.29
N THR A 483 11.98 28.56 -17.09
CA THR A 483 10.72 29.26 -16.82
C THR A 483 10.88 30.24 -15.65
N PRO A 484 10.09 31.33 -15.61
CA PRO A 484 10.11 32.25 -14.49
C PRO A 484 9.55 31.59 -13.22
N ALA A 485 10.19 31.84 -12.07
CA ALA A 485 9.75 31.34 -10.76
C ALA A 485 8.43 31.97 -10.26
N MET A 486 7.87 32.95 -10.98
CA MET A 486 6.63 33.61 -10.60
C MET A 486 5.39 32.75 -10.85
N PHE A 487 5.44 31.78 -11.75
CA PHE A 487 4.31 30.91 -12.06
C PHE A 487 4.68 29.46 -11.77
N ASN A 488 3.67 28.63 -11.50
CA ASN A 488 3.88 27.20 -11.45
C ASN A 488 4.05 26.69 -12.89
N ALA A 489 5.09 25.90 -13.15
CA ALA A 489 5.38 25.30 -14.45
C ALA A 489 5.90 23.87 -14.29
N ASN A 490 5.38 22.95 -15.10
CA ASN A 490 5.67 21.51 -15.03
C ASN A 490 5.36 20.80 -16.37
N SER A 491 5.48 19.48 -16.37
CA SER A 491 5.16 18.58 -17.50
C SER A 491 5.86 19.00 -18.80
N PRO A 492 7.20 19.13 -18.80
CA PRO A 492 7.93 19.46 -20.02
C PRO A 492 7.82 18.32 -21.06
N ALA A 493 7.63 18.66 -22.33
CA ALA A 493 7.54 17.71 -23.44
C ALA A 493 8.23 18.27 -24.70
N TRP A 494 9.21 17.53 -25.24
CA TRP A 494 10.03 18.00 -26.35
C TRP A 494 9.31 17.84 -27.70
N ASP A 495 9.40 18.83 -28.60
CA ASP A 495 9.13 18.63 -30.03
C ASP A 495 10.13 17.61 -30.60
N PRO A 496 9.71 16.60 -31.41
CA PRO A 496 10.63 15.64 -32.02
C PRO A 496 11.75 16.27 -32.86
N SER A 497 11.55 17.49 -33.36
CA SER A 497 12.55 18.23 -34.13
C SER A 497 13.56 18.99 -33.26
N GLY A 498 13.36 19.03 -31.94
CA GLY A 498 14.22 19.76 -30.99
C GLY A 498 14.16 21.28 -31.13
N ASN A 499 13.07 21.84 -31.67
CA ASN A 499 12.92 23.29 -31.83
C ASN A 499 12.21 23.94 -30.64
N TYR A 500 11.27 23.22 -30.02
CA TYR A 500 10.46 23.70 -28.91
C TYR A 500 10.44 22.72 -27.75
N LEU A 501 10.33 23.27 -26.54
CA LEU A 501 9.87 22.54 -25.35
C LEU A 501 8.46 23.02 -25.01
N TYR A 502 7.49 22.12 -25.00
CA TYR A 502 6.16 22.43 -24.52
C TYR A 502 6.07 22.19 -23.01
N LEU A 503 5.23 22.95 -22.32
CA LEU A 503 5.05 22.82 -20.88
C LEU A 503 3.66 23.27 -20.44
N LEU A 504 3.25 22.81 -19.26
CA LEU A 504 2.06 23.30 -18.57
C LEU A 504 2.45 24.41 -17.59
N SER A 505 1.64 25.46 -17.49
CA SER A 505 1.86 26.52 -16.49
C SER A 505 0.56 27.15 -16.01
N ASP A 506 0.46 27.37 -14.69
CA ASP A 506 -0.69 28.02 -14.05
C ASP A 506 -0.55 29.53 -14.14
N ARG A 507 -1.25 30.13 -15.11
CA ARG A 507 -1.21 31.58 -15.37
C ARG A 507 -2.58 32.20 -15.60
N GLU A 508 -3.67 31.43 -15.45
CA GLU A 508 -5.03 31.92 -15.55
C GLU A 508 -5.61 32.22 -14.16
N TYR A 509 -6.22 33.40 -14.00
CA TYR A 509 -6.77 33.88 -12.73
C TYR A 509 -8.20 34.39 -12.92
N ALA A 510 -9.12 33.46 -13.21
CA ALA A 510 -10.55 33.72 -13.37
C ALA A 510 -11.37 32.96 -12.30
N PRO A 511 -11.52 33.50 -11.07
CA PRO A 511 -12.20 32.80 -9.99
C PRO A 511 -13.72 32.76 -10.17
N GLN A 512 -14.34 31.70 -9.65
CA GLN A 512 -15.76 31.58 -9.38
C GLN A 512 -16.08 32.16 -7.99
N ILE A 513 -17.29 32.70 -7.81
CA ILE A 513 -17.80 33.10 -6.49
C ILE A 513 -18.53 31.91 -5.88
N SER A 514 -18.18 31.54 -4.65
CA SER A 514 -18.85 30.46 -3.92
C SER A 514 -20.32 30.80 -3.66
N GLY A 515 -21.21 29.82 -3.89
CA GLY A 515 -22.64 29.96 -3.60
C GLY A 515 -22.99 29.75 -2.12
N ALA A 516 -22.06 29.28 -1.29
CA ALA A 516 -22.28 29.00 0.13
C ALA A 516 -21.73 30.10 1.07
N GLU A 517 -20.67 30.77 0.66
CA GLU A 517 -20.02 31.86 1.42
C GLU A 517 -19.40 32.88 0.45
N PHE A 518 -19.11 34.10 0.91
CA PHE A 518 -18.43 35.10 0.09
C PHE A 518 -16.93 34.80 0.01
N ASN A 519 -16.57 33.88 -0.89
CA ASN A 519 -15.21 33.43 -1.11
C ASN A 519 -14.95 33.10 -2.59
N TYR A 520 -13.68 33.15 -3.01
CA TYR A 520 -13.26 32.84 -4.38
C TYR A 520 -12.79 31.39 -4.49
N ALA A 521 -13.16 30.73 -5.59
CA ALA A 521 -12.62 29.43 -5.97
C ALA A 521 -12.05 29.49 -7.39
N THR A 522 -10.80 29.07 -7.57
CA THR A 522 -10.20 28.96 -8.91
C THR A 522 -10.23 27.52 -9.39
N ASN A 523 -10.54 27.33 -10.66
CA ASN A 523 -10.48 26.07 -11.39
C ASN A 523 -9.99 26.39 -12.81
N ARG A 524 -9.48 25.40 -13.55
CA ARG A 524 -9.07 25.59 -14.96
C ARG A 524 -7.98 26.65 -15.10
N THR A 525 -6.98 26.60 -14.22
CA THR A 525 -5.92 27.62 -14.12
C THR A 525 -4.75 27.40 -15.09
N THR A 526 -4.65 26.20 -15.65
CA THR A 526 -3.48 25.72 -16.39
C THR A 526 -3.61 26.04 -17.88
N GLN A 527 -2.51 26.45 -18.50
CA GLN A 527 -2.41 26.69 -19.94
C GLN A 527 -1.19 25.96 -20.51
N ILE A 528 -1.19 25.68 -21.82
CA ILE A 528 -0.07 25.06 -22.51
C ILE A 528 0.78 26.14 -23.19
N TYR A 529 2.09 26.04 -23.03
CA TYR A 529 3.07 26.96 -23.59
C TYR A 529 4.10 26.23 -24.44
N ALA A 530 4.62 26.92 -25.45
CA ALA A 530 5.71 26.47 -26.31
C ALA A 530 6.92 27.39 -26.11
N LEU A 531 8.06 26.84 -25.71
CA LEU A 531 9.31 27.55 -25.48
C LEU A 531 10.26 27.31 -26.65
N ALA A 532 10.58 28.33 -27.44
CA ALA A 532 11.56 28.19 -28.53
C ALA A 532 12.99 28.08 -27.98
N LEU A 533 13.65 26.97 -28.30
CA LEU A 533 14.93 26.59 -27.71
C LEU A 533 16.12 27.35 -28.30
N ARG A 534 15.99 27.83 -29.53
CA ARG A 534 17.01 28.62 -30.23
C ARG A 534 16.43 29.94 -30.74
N LYS A 535 17.29 30.93 -30.95
CA LYS A 535 16.90 32.26 -31.46
C LYS A 535 16.46 32.26 -32.93
N ASP A 536 16.91 31.28 -33.70
CA ASP A 536 16.60 31.14 -35.14
C ASP A 536 15.29 30.39 -35.40
N VAL A 537 14.68 29.82 -34.36
CA VAL A 537 13.40 29.12 -34.44
C VAL A 537 12.28 30.16 -34.54
N LYS A 538 11.41 30.00 -35.54
CA LYS A 538 10.26 30.88 -35.78
C LYS A 538 9.26 30.82 -34.62
N HIS A 539 8.34 31.77 -34.55
CA HIS A 539 7.22 31.67 -33.61
C HIS A 539 6.37 30.42 -33.96
N PRO A 540 5.95 29.59 -32.98
CA PRO A 540 5.24 28.34 -33.26
C PRO A 540 3.81 28.55 -33.78
N PHE A 541 3.24 29.73 -33.53
CA PHE A 541 1.90 30.12 -33.98
C PHE A 541 1.95 31.50 -34.64
N PRO A 542 2.49 31.64 -35.87
CA PRO A 542 2.51 32.92 -36.56
C PRO A 542 1.09 33.42 -36.83
N PHE A 543 0.87 34.73 -36.94
CA PHE A 543 -0.44 35.25 -37.35
C PHE A 543 -0.83 34.68 -38.72
N GLU A 544 -2.07 34.22 -38.83
CA GLU A 544 -2.66 33.83 -40.11
C GLU A 544 -3.29 35.09 -40.71
N SER A 545 -3.02 35.36 -41.98
CA SER A 545 -3.51 36.54 -42.71
C SER A 545 -4.17 36.08 -44.00
N ASP A 546 -5.36 36.62 -44.29
CA ASP A 546 -6.08 36.44 -45.55
C ASP A 546 -5.67 37.48 -46.61
N GLU A 547 -4.58 38.23 -46.36
CA GLU A 547 -4.01 39.14 -47.36
C GLU A 547 -3.70 38.38 -48.66
N ALA A 548 -4.14 38.95 -49.78
CA ALA A 548 -3.90 38.38 -51.10
C ALA A 548 -2.40 38.19 -51.32
N ALA A 549 -1.98 36.96 -51.62
CA ALA A 549 -0.60 36.68 -51.96
C ALA A 549 -0.20 37.51 -53.19
N ILE A 550 0.72 38.46 -53.00
CA ILE A 550 1.38 39.12 -54.13
C ILE A 550 2.34 38.09 -54.70
N THR A 551 1.92 37.41 -55.76
CA THR A 551 2.81 36.56 -56.56
C THR A 551 3.79 37.44 -57.31
N GLU A 552 4.95 37.68 -56.73
CA GLU A 552 6.13 37.99 -57.55
C GLU A 552 6.58 36.71 -58.24
N GLU A 553 6.53 36.72 -59.58
CA GLU A 553 7.10 35.68 -60.43
C GLU A 553 8.60 35.52 -60.12
N LYS A 554 8.94 34.47 -59.35
CA LYS A 554 10.31 33.97 -59.35
C LYS A 554 10.54 33.19 -60.63
N LYS A 555 11.34 33.77 -61.53
CA LYS A 555 11.97 33.09 -62.66
C LYS A 555 12.63 31.78 -62.20
N ASP A 556 12.38 30.74 -62.99
CA ASP A 556 12.97 29.41 -62.90
C ASP A 556 14.48 29.45 -62.63
N ALA A 557 14.86 29.07 -61.42
CA ALA A 557 16.18 28.55 -61.13
C ALA A 557 16.04 27.04 -60.91
N SER A 558 16.77 26.26 -61.71
CA SER A 558 16.85 24.80 -61.67
C SER A 558 17.01 24.25 -60.24
N PRO A 559 16.53 23.02 -59.96
CA PRO A 559 16.56 22.44 -58.62
C PRO A 559 18.00 22.23 -58.17
N THR A 560 18.51 23.15 -57.37
CA THR A 560 19.72 22.94 -56.59
C THR A 560 19.41 21.83 -55.58
N PRO A 561 20.24 20.78 -55.44
CA PRO A 561 19.99 19.74 -54.45
C PRO A 561 19.85 20.41 -53.09
N THR A 562 18.76 20.11 -52.36
CA THR A 562 18.66 20.46 -50.94
C THR A 562 19.93 19.93 -50.27
N PRO A 563 20.78 20.80 -49.70
CA PRO A 563 21.90 20.30 -48.92
C PRO A 563 21.29 19.42 -47.85
N ALA A 564 21.77 18.18 -47.74
CA ALA A 564 21.50 17.36 -46.56
C ALA A 564 21.76 18.28 -45.36
N VAL A 565 20.72 18.54 -44.56
CA VAL A 565 20.87 19.28 -43.32
C VAL A 565 21.82 18.42 -42.51
N ALA A 566 23.10 18.80 -42.50
CA ALA A 566 24.10 18.20 -41.65
C ALA A 566 23.49 18.14 -40.25
N ASP A 567 23.59 16.97 -39.63
CA ASP A 567 23.04 16.66 -38.33
C ASP A 567 23.64 17.62 -37.29
N LYS A 568 23.08 18.83 -37.19
CA LYS A 568 23.54 19.85 -36.25
C LYS A 568 23.30 19.27 -34.86
N SER A 569 24.35 19.27 -34.02
CA SER A 569 24.22 18.98 -32.61
C SER A 569 23.02 19.73 -32.03
N GLU A 570 22.19 19.06 -31.24
CA GLU A 570 21.09 19.70 -30.53
C GLU A 570 21.66 20.84 -29.65
N THR A 571 21.19 22.06 -29.87
CA THR A 571 21.73 23.28 -29.23
C THR A 571 20.58 24.11 -28.65
N ILE A 572 20.84 24.76 -27.51
CA ILE A 572 19.87 25.60 -26.78
C ILE A 572 20.52 26.93 -26.45
N ASP A 573 19.85 28.04 -26.77
CA ASP A 573 20.29 29.39 -26.44
C ASP A 573 19.74 29.82 -25.06
N PHE A 574 20.33 29.36 -23.95
CA PHE A 574 19.77 29.62 -22.61
C PHE A 574 19.60 31.11 -22.26
N ALA A 575 20.43 32.00 -22.81
CA ALA A 575 20.33 33.43 -22.57
C ALA A 575 18.97 33.97 -23.06
N GLY A 576 18.20 34.57 -22.13
CA GLY A 576 16.89 35.15 -22.40
C GLY A 576 15.82 34.15 -22.84
N ILE A 577 15.99 32.85 -22.56
CA ILE A 577 15.10 31.79 -23.04
C ILE A 577 13.64 32.00 -22.65
N GLU A 578 13.38 32.50 -21.43
CA GLU A 578 12.04 32.78 -20.92
C GLU A 578 11.23 33.76 -21.80
N GLN A 579 11.91 34.64 -22.55
CA GLN A 579 11.26 35.63 -23.43
C GLN A 579 10.75 35.01 -24.75
N ARG A 580 11.13 33.76 -25.04
CA ARG A 580 10.75 33.04 -26.26
C ARG A 580 9.62 32.05 -26.03
N THR A 581 8.83 32.27 -24.99
CA THR A 581 7.64 31.49 -24.69
C THR A 581 6.42 32.04 -25.43
N ALA A 582 5.69 31.17 -26.13
CA ALA A 582 4.42 31.46 -26.77
C ALA A 582 3.31 30.62 -26.13
N LYS A 583 2.12 31.20 -25.97
CA LYS A 583 0.93 30.46 -25.52
C LYS A 583 0.38 29.64 -26.68
N VAL A 584 0.11 28.35 -26.47
CA VAL A 584 -0.65 27.53 -27.43
C VAL A 584 -2.09 28.09 -27.47
N PRO A 585 -2.73 28.28 -28.63
CA PRO A 585 -4.02 28.97 -28.73
C PRO A 585 -5.19 28.06 -28.31
N LEU A 586 -5.14 27.66 -27.04
CA LEU A 586 -6.15 26.93 -26.29
C LEU A 586 -6.57 27.80 -25.08
N PRO A 587 -7.83 27.68 -24.63
CA PRO A 587 -8.26 28.27 -23.37
C PRO A 587 -7.51 27.62 -22.20
N ALA A 588 -7.62 28.21 -21.00
CA ALA A 588 -7.15 27.55 -19.80
C ALA A 588 -8.09 26.40 -19.41
N ASP A 589 -7.52 25.30 -18.92
CA ASP A 589 -8.27 24.14 -18.45
C ASP A 589 -7.48 23.35 -17.39
N ASN A 590 -8.03 22.25 -16.90
CA ASN A 590 -7.37 21.35 -15.95
C ASN A 590 -6.42 20.39 -16.68
N TYR A 591 -5.45 20.95 -17.39
CA TYR A 591 -4.48 20.17 -18.16
C TYR A 591 -3.55 19.37 -17.25
N ALA A 592 -3.29 18.12 -17.61
CA ALA A 592 -2.30 17.28 -16.94
C ALA A 592 -1.67 16.29 -17.93
N GLY A 593 -0.40 15.96 -17.74
CA GLY A 593 0.34 15.15 -18.70
C GLY A 593 0.50 15.86 -20.04
N LEU A 594 1.70 15.86 -20.58
CA LEU A 594 1.96 16.48 -21.86
C LEU A 594 2.93 15.61 -22.64
N SER A 595 2.60 15.35 -23.88
CA SER A 595 3.46 14.62 -24.80
C SER A 595 3.29 15.21 -26.19
N THR A 596 4.27 14.97 -27.07
CA THR A 596 4.20 15.47 -28.44
C THR A 596 4.48 14.36 -29.42
N ASN A 597 4.06 14.58 -30.66
CA ASN A 597 4.62 13.89 -31.81
C ASN A 597 4.76 14.88 -32.97
N LYS A 598 5.07 14.38 -34.17
CA LYS A 598 5.23 15.24 -35.34
C LYS A 598 3.94 16.00 -35.66
N GLY A 599 3.90 17.27 -35.25
CA GLY A 599 2.82 18.21 -35.56
C GLY A 599 1.65 18.22 -34.57
N ASN A 600 1.68 17.46 -33.47
CA ASN A 600 0.59 17.45 -32.49
C ASN A 600 1.05 17.46 -31.03
N LEU A 601 0.17 17.97 -30.16
CA LEU A 601 0.28 17.90 -28.71
C LEU A 601 -0.78 16.94 -28.17
N MET A 602 -0.42 16.12 -27.18
CA MET A 602 -1.33 15.19 -26.50
C MET A 602 -1.31 15.47 -25.00
N TYR A 603 -2.48 15.49 -24.37
CA TYR A 603 -2.63 15.86 -22.96
C TYR A 603 -3.96 15.35 -22.38
N PHE A 604 -4.05 15.28 -21.04
CA PHE A 604 -5.34 15.15 -20.36
C PHE A 604 -5.99 16.49 -20.12
N ILE A 605 -7.32 16.48 -20.16
CA ILE A 605 -8.15 17.38 -19.37
C ILE A 605 -8.72 16.57 -18.22
N GLN A 606 -8.35 16.91 -16.99
CA GLN A 606 -8.85 16.25 -15.78
C GLN A 606 -10.23 16.75 -15.41
N ALA A 607 -11.09 15.83 -14.95
CA ALA A 607 -12.34 16.18 -14.31
C ALA A 607 -12.09 17.10 -13.09
N PRO A 608 -12.91 18.15 -12.87
CA PRO A 608 -12.81 18.98 -11.67
C PRO A 608 -12.91 18.15 -10.38
N PHE A 609 -12.11 18.50 -9.38
CA PHE A 609 -12.20 17.86 -8.08
C PHE A 609 -13.42 18.34 -7.29
N TYR A 610 -14.18 17.41 -6.74
CA TYR A 610 -15.23 17.68 -5.76
C TYR A 610 -15.00 16.86 -4.49
N TYR A 611 -15.15 17.51 -3.33
CA TYR A 611 -15.10 16.80 -2.06
C TYR A 611 -16.39 16.01 -1.84
N GLY A 612 -16.31 14.68 -1.82
CA GLY A 612 -17.42 13.79 -1.46
C GLY A 612 -18.42 13.44 -2.58
N ARG A 613 -18.17 13.83 -3.84
CA ARG A 613 -18.97 13.42 -5.00
C ARG A 613 -18.14 13.35 -6.28
N ALA A 614 -18.66 12.70 -7.31
CA ALA A 614 -18.06 12.71 -8.64
C ALA A 614 -18.28 14.07 -9.34
N ALA A 615 -17.40 14.39 -10.28
CA ALA A 615 -17.58 15.50 -11.20
C ALA A 615 -18.70 15.20 -12.21
N ASP A 616 -19.32 16.27 -12.72
CA ASP A 616 -20.28 16.25 -13.82
C ASP A 616 -19.62 16.01 -15.19
N SER A 617 -18.32 16.34 -15.32
CA SER A 617 -17.51 16.04 -16.50
C SER A 617 -16.52 14.90 -16.25
N GLN A 618 -16.17 14.19 -17.32
CA GLN A 618 -15.21 13.09 -17.27
C GLN A 618 -13.84 13.55 -17.76
N SER A 619 -12.78 13.00 -17.17
CA SER A 619 -11.43 13.18 -17.69
C SER A 619 -11.34 12.65 -19.13
N SER A 620 -10.60 13.35 -19.98
CA SER A 620 -10.48 12.99 -21.40
C SER A 620 -9.06 13.16 -21.92
N LEU A 621 -8.64 12.24 -22.79
CA LEU A 621 -7.40 12.35 -23.55
C LEU A 621 -7.67 13.17 -24.81
N ARG A 622 -6.87 14.21 -25.03
CA ARG A 622 -6.99 15.15 -26.15
C ARG A 622 -5.74 15.11 -27.01
N ILE A 623 -5.93 15.44 -28.29
CA ILE A 623 -4.84 15.75 -29.22
C ILE A 623 -5.13 17.08 -29.92
N TYR A 624 -4.13 17.94 -30.00
CA TYR A 624 -4.19 19.24 -30.66
C TYR A 624 -3.25 19.26 -31.86
N SER A 625 -3.81 19.47 -33.05
CA SER A 625 -3.04 19.64 -34.28
C SER A 625 -2.45 21.05 -34.35
N LEU A 626 -1.13 21.15 -34.41
CA LEU A 626 -0.43 22.44 -34.53
C LEU A 626 -0.70 23.11 -35.89
N LYS A 627 -0.88 22.30 -36.94
CA LYS A 627 -1.14 22.78 -38.30
C LYS A 627 -2.57 23.31 -38.45
N GLU A 628 -3.55 22.55 -37.97
CA GLU A 628 -4.98 22.89 -38.14
C GLU A 628 -5.51 23.78 -36.99
N ARG A 629 -4.70 23.95 -35.94
CA ARG A 629 -5.07 24.63 -34.70
C ARG A 629 -6.37 24.11 -34.09
N LYS A 630 -6.53 22.78 -34.12
CA LYS A 630 -7.76 22.10 -33.75
C LYS A 630 -7.52 21.01 -32.73
N GLU A 631 -8.31 21.03 -31.66
CA GLU A 631 -8.37 19.96 -30.67
C GLU A 631 -9.35 18.86 -31.11
N THR A 632 -8.97 17.60 -30.88
CA THR A 632 -9.80 16.40 -31.04
C THR A 632 -9.72 15.56 -29.78
N THR A 633 -10.85 15.06 -29.28
CA THR A 633 -10.85 14.07 -28.20
C THR A 633 -10.58 12.67 -28.74
N LEU A 634 -9.59 12.02 -28.13
CA LEU A 634 -9.13 10.67 -28.47
C LEU A 634 -9.82 9.59 -27.63
N LEU A 635 -10.07 9.87 -26.35
CA LEU A 635 -10.71 8.94 -25.43
C LEU A 635 -11.40 9.67 -24.28
N GLN A 636 -12.63 9.26 -23.95
CA GLN A 636 -13.39 9.76 -22.81
C GLN A 636 -14.37 8.66 -22.32
N PRO A 637 -14.42 8.33 -21.02
CA PRO A 637 -13.49 8.77 -19.98
C PRO A 637 -12.09 8.17 -20.20
N ALA A 638 -11.06 8.85 -19.71
CA ALA A 638 -9.69 8.36 -19.75
C ALA A 638 -8.97 8.64 -18.41
N SER A 639 -8.12 7.71 -17.97
CA SER A 639 -7.50 7.72 -16.64
C SER A 639 -5.96 7.76 -16.65
N GLY A 640 -5.34 7.47 -17.79
CA GLY A 640 -3.88 7.52 -17.98
C GLY A 640 -3.50 7.20 -19.42
N TYR A 641 -2.33 7.64 -19.90
CA TYR A 641 -1.82 7.26 -21.21
C TYR A 641 -0.29 7.15 -21.24
N SER A 642 0.23 6.47 -22.26
CA SER A 642 1.65 6.48 -22.64
C SER A 642 1.75 6.46 -24.16
N VAL A 643 2.70 7.20 -24.72
CA VAL A 643 2.97 7.25 -26.17
C VAL A 643 4.03 6.22 -26.52
N SER A 644 3.96 5.62 -27.71
CA SER A 644 5.04 4.78 -28.26
C SER A 644 6.28 5.63 -28.58
N ALA A 645 7.46 5.02 -28.56
CA ALA A 645 8.72 5.75 -28.77
C ALA A 645 8.80 6.46 -30.14
N ASP A 646 8.15 5.92 -31.17
CA ASP A 646 8.05 6.55 -32.49
C ASP A 646 6.97 7.66 -32.59
N GLY A 647 6.19 7.87 -31.53
CA GLY A 647 5.15 8.87 -31.45
C GLY A 647 3.87 8.54 -32.23
N THR A 648 3.71 7.32 -32.76
CA THR A 648 2.60 6.98 -33.67
C THR A 648 1.40 6.33 -32.99
N LYS A 649 1.59 5.74 -31.80
CA LYS A 649 0.55 5.03 -31.03
C LYS A 649 0.47 5.55 -29.60
N ILE A 650 -0.70 5.40 -29.01
CA ILE A 650 -0.94 5.69 -27.59
C ILE A 650 -1.60 4.48 -26.96
N ILE A 651 -1.13 4.04 -25.80
CA ILE A 651 -1.91 3.19 -24.91
C ILE A 651 -2.60 4.08 -23.90
N ALA A 652 -3.91 3.92 -23.75
CA ALA A 652 -4.71 4.68 -22.79
C ALA A 652 -5.56 3.73 -21.94
N SER A 653 -5.81 4.11 -20.68
CA SER A 653 -6.67 3.38 -19.77
C SER A 653 -8.01 4.10 -19.55
N SER A 654 -9.07 3.32 -19.40
CA SER A 654 -10.42 3.80 -19.09
C SER A 654 -11.16 2.71 -18.31
N ALA A 655 -11.54 3.01 -17.07
CA ALA A 655 -12.26 2.08 -16.18
C ALA A 655 -11.63 0.66 -16.12
N GLY A 656 -10.29 0.59 -16.02
CA GLY A 656 -9.55 -0.67 -15.97
C GLY A 656 -9.31 -1.37 -17.32
N VAL A 657 -9.84 -0.82 -18.42
CA VAL A 657 -9.60 -1.31 -19.78
C VAL A 657 -8.46 -0.54 -20.42
N TYR A 658 -7.54 -1.26 -21.05
CA TYR A 658 -6.40 -0.70 -21.78
C TYR A 658 -6.64 -0.79 -23.28
N SER A 659 -6.36 0.28 -24.01
CA SER A 659 -6.55 0.30 -25.46
C SER A 659 -5.44 1.06 -26.15
N VAL A 660 -5.03 0.56 -27.31
CA VAL A 660 -4.13 1.24 -28.23
C VAL A 660 -4.94 2.00 -29.26
N ILE A 661 -4.59 3.27 -29.47
CA ILE A 661 -5.17 4.16 -30.48
C ILE A 661 -4.05 4.83 -31.28
N ASP A 662 -4.40 5.42 -32.42
CA ASP A 662 -3.48 6.23 -33.20
C ASP A 662 -3.19 7.56 -32.50
N ALA A 663 -1.93 7.99 -32.51
CA ALA A 663 -1.51 9.32 -32.04
C ALA A 663 -1.81 10.39 -33.12
N ALA A 664 -3.05 10.45 -33.60
CA ALA A 664 -3.47 11.32 -34.69
C ALA A 664 -4.86 11.92 -34.39
N PRO A 665 -5.21 13.11 -34.93
CA PRO A 665 -6.50 13.76 -34.70
C PRO A 665 -7.67 13.09 -35.46
N THR A 666 -7.80 11.77 -35.31
CA THR A 666 -8.81 10.92 -35.96
C THR A 666 -9.89 10.42 -35.01
N GLY A 667 -9.78 10.74 -33.71
CA GLY A 667 -10.66 10.25 -32.64
C GLY A 667 -10.29 8.82 -32.22
N ASP A 668 -11.29 8.02 -31.82
CA ASP A 668 -11.11 6.64 -31.35
C ASP A 668 -11.31 5.57 -32.45
N LYS A 669 -11.40 5.99 -33.73
CA LYS A 669 -11.78 5.14 -34.87
C LYS A 669 -10.92 3.88 -35.07
N ALA A 670 -9.68 3.88 -34.57
CA ALA A 670 -8.73 2.76 -34.69
C ALA A 670 -8.40 2.08 -33.35
N ARG A 671 -9.27 2.23 -32.34
CA ARG A 671 -9.07 1.69 -31.00
C ARG A 671 -9.01 0.16 -30.99
N LYS A 672 -7.94 -0.37 -30.39
CA LYS A 672 -7.73 -1.81 -30.17
C LYS A 672 -7.57 -2.09 -28.68
N THR A 673 -8.43 -2.91 -28.12
CA THR A 673 -8.33 -3.32 -26.71
C THR A 673 -7.16 -4.27 -26.52
N VAL A 674 -6.31 -4.01 -25.52
CA VAL A 674 -5.24 -4.92 -25.12
C VAL A 674 -5.79 -5.87 -24.06
N SER A 675 -5.82 -7.16 -24.36
CA SER A 675 -6.30 -8.17 -23.41
C SER A 675 -5.33 -8.32 -22.23
N THR A 676 -5.84 -8.17 -21.02
CA THR A 676 -5.12 -8.41 -19.77
C THR A 676 -5.42 -9.78 -19.16
N ALA A 677 -6.27 -10.59 -19.79
CA ALA A 677 -6.70 -11.89 -19.26
C ALA A 677 -5.53 -12.88 -19.06
N GLY A 678 -4.45 -12.73 -19.84
CA GLY A 678 -3.24 -13.56 -19.72
C GLY A 678 -2.24 -13.08 -18.66
N LEU A 679 -2.50 -11.98 -17.95
CA LEU A 679 -1.66 -11.53 -16.84
C LEU A 679 -1.88 -12.45 -15.62
N ILE A 680 -1.20 -13.58 -15.63
CA ILE A 680 -1.26 -14.61 -14.60
C ILE A 680 0.14 -14.79 -14.02
N THR A 681 0.24 -14.85 -12.69
CA THR A 681 1.50 -15.14 -12.00
C THR A 681 1.38 -16.30 -11.02
N GLU A 682 2.49 -17.01 -10.83
CA GLU A 682 2.65 -17.94 -9.72
C GLU A 682 3.07 -17.15 -8.48
N ILE A 683 2.22 -17.13 -7.46
CA ILE A 683 2.58 -16.58 -6.16
C ILE A 683 3.16 -17.70 -5.32
N ASN A 684 4.37 -17.50 -4.80
CA ASN A 684 4.89 -18.17 -3.62
C ASN A 684 4.62 -17.28 -2.38
N PRO A 685 3.58 -17.60 -1.56
CA PRO A 685 3.20 -16.73 -0.45
C PRO A 685 4.32 -16.47 0.56
N VAL A 686 5.20 -17.44 0.80
CA VAL A 686 6.29 -17.29 1.78
C VAL A 686 7.32 -16.27 1.30
N GLU A 687 7.66 -16.29 0.01
CA GLU A 687 8.54 -15.27 -0.59
C GLU A 687 7.85 -13.91 -0.61
N GLU A 688 6.57 -13.87 -0.99
CA GLU A 688 5.78 -12.63 -1.09
C GLU A 688 5.63 -11.97 0.28
N TRP A 689 5.35 -12.72 1.35
CA TRP A 689 5.26 -12.16 2.70
C TRP A 689 6.59 -11.57 3.19
N ASN A 690 7.72 -12.21 2.86
CA ASN A 690 9.03 -11.67 3.18
C ASN A 690 9.31 -10.37 2.41
N GLN A 691 8.96 -10.33 1.12
CA GLN A 691 9.08 -9.12 0.31
C GLN A 691 8.21 -7.99 0.89
N ILE A 692 6.93 -8.25 1.17
CA ILE A 692 5.97 -7.27 1.72
C ILE A 692 6.47 -6.74 3.07
N PHE A 693 6.98 -7.62 3.94
CA PHE A 693 7.53 -7.21 5.23
C PHE A 693 8.73 -6.27 5.05
N ASN A 694 9.67 -6.64 4.19
CA ASN A 694 10.88 -5.86 3.94
C ASN A 694 10.56 -4.52 3.26
N GLU A 695 9.64 -4.50 2.29
CA GLU A 695 9.19 -3.25 1.66
C GLU A 695 8.47 -2.36 2.67
N SER A 696 7.59 -2.93 3.50
CA SER A 696 6.90 -2.17 4.56
C SER A 696 7.92 -1.55 5.52
N TRP A 697 8.92 -2.32 5.95
CA TRP A 697 10.00 -1.83 6.81
C TRP A 697 10.79 -0.70 6.14
N ARG A 698 11.18 -0.86 4.86
CA ARG A 698 11.85 0.21 4.11
C ARG A 698 11.01 1.46 4.02
N ARG A 699 9.72 1.34 3.72
CA ARG A 699 8.81 2.50 3.68
C ARG A 699 8.78 3.23 5.03
N TYR A 700 8.73 2.51 6.15
CA TYR A 700 8.86 3.15 7.45
C TYR A 700 10.23 3.81 7.64
N ARG A 701 11.34 3.14 7.32
CA ARG A 701 12.69 3.72 7.44
C ARG A 701 12.85 4.99 6.59
N ASP A 702 12.36 4.95 5.36
CA ASP A 702 12.60 5.94 4.32
C ASP A 702 11.73 7.18 4.42
N TRP A 703 10.55 7.04 5.04
CA TRP A 703 9.52 8.09 5.16
C TRP A 703 9.21 8.47 6.62
N PHE A 704 9.97 7.95 7.59
CA PHE A 704 9.88 8.45 8.96
C PHE A 704 10.41 9.90 9.02
N TYR A 705 9.65 10.78 9.68
CA TYR A 705 9.93 12.21 9.77
C TYR A 705 11.09 12.57 10.70
#